data_AF-A0A8W8JTT1-F1
#
_entry.id   AF-A0A8W8JTT1-F1
#
_cell.length_a   1.000
_cell.length_b   1.000
_cell.length_c   1.000
_cell.angle_alpha   90.00
_cell.angle_beta   90.00
_cell.angle_gamma   90.00
#
_symmetry.space_group_name_H-M   'P 1'
#
loop_
_entity.id
_entity.type
_entity.pdbx_description
1 polymer ?
#
loop_
_entity_poly.entity_id
_entity_poly.type
_entity_poly.pdbx_seq_one_letter_code
_entity_poly.pdbx_strand_id
1 'polypeptide(L)'
;MDDISALFLLRHRKSLHESLEINFKDDSKEFFMKAFQIVDETGDVLKSVVGYTNAIKDEIVAIRDVVQSFLINISNKMSTILSTSVQKYDDLTEPETKSDLEFKDTVFSQQKAHLLKEMEALAKQQQHLQEVAYSIADLLIGVEKGSLDVMDNLQKTLKVFAVWKNCIDGTEASYNTKPGNDVAKNDTSSKEPIQQEACKPQEDDCPKLENEKSTLESQNKSQNENEILNSSDTIFKDEHENDTQNERKEKKQRDENEKNEIRERTNESIFKATETNDVKPQTGLQVKNSNDADEDQREESGGSAVETCIQSMDNKKEKSRVIGQSKKNDKGLTKKQSTKIENGHKNKNKTKQILDTSKQERKVVSSPVAGQTNALSSSRTVHKQKTSKSTANNETSATSKSHQRAIKSRTPDNKIAETQENHTEGRQEDKKSSSAKSSLKTDLQRTDTSDSHLEKRETWIDLQRKKEEMEKKKEEKEKERRNPQNWPTYTYEREPNEHSFHKGICCIVSALPGFDRFCLTTKCSDHPQDLEIFLKDKEERVMSSVVTVTSTTRSQIELELPLYIYIPCATNKQDQERELVLLMSQDGSPFHHATKLQPLNPPKKLTYLGTAVNNFTSLEMVVISRYVRSQFFVHPIGGDFEPTDDRNVLLRIPKDCFSCNTNIYFKVVDFQNLDLNERKLPNAQALTSLVGIEFDECLGKDVELELYPDTMISAEEASHVHQTTLKICKKTLVSNVSPTKFLERLQKSGLVEDNDAKEILEQTTDGSKMRQLLQLFKECSEKTYTKFLTCLEDISKETATILQKRQRNLKDKINMNLEALNLVLQDQSQKMVVLCRAENKGWDVLPTVRKEENPDAIFVTISKNKRQFQTIALLVPVDKKDSELTSIGETLYNMSNETKVLVLVRQNPINFADVAVACTEPNSIPLAVEKLNSLGYTSDSTEMVEVGICDGEEIYFTTSGNIRILSPQTEIKLRFFQNFDVPVKEFKIVERDPQVQRFMRRYSGEVCFTVGSDSGNPHRTGSQTVYLPKPCVPLSTDVPLKAMAKYVSYEISSSGPVNLEKFLDRLSSHPGKFITFRNRVSDRDTCELFILNWIENQRVSDQMVILKFLKILHSDWEPIALKTDEVLKLYSLNGVFSNTNITKIAKSIGSKWENLAKKLDVSETTIGETKSYFKEDSNRALHTLDQWRLSDKVIHSGAKAAKPLRSAMQACGCGEDILFFVSMLG
;
A
#
# COMPACT_ATOMS: atom_id res chain seq x y z
N MET A 1 -0.87 20.07 -17.26
CA MET A 1 -1.52 20.78 -16.13
C MET A 1 -0.48 21.10 -15.08
N ASP A 2 0.18 22.25 -15.21
CA ASP A 2 1.53 22.41 -14.67
C ASP A 2 1.60 23.33 -13.44
N ASP A 3 0.49 24.00 -13.11
CA ASP A 3 0.41 24.94 -11.99
C ASP A 3 -0.82 24.72 -11.09
N ILE A 4 -0.74 23.68 -10.25
CA ILE A 4 -1.71 23.40 -9.18
C ILE A 4 -1.60 24.45 -8.04
N SER A 5 -0.64 25.38 -8.07
CA SER A 5 -0.39 26.33 -6.97
C SER A 5 -1.61 27.19 -6.63
N ALA A 6 -2.49 27.49 -7.60
CA ALA A 6 -3.74 28.24 -7.36
C ALA A 6 -4.64 27.63 -6.28
N LEU A 7 -4.66 26.30 -6.13
CA LEU A 7 -5.41 25.62 -5.06
C LEU A 7 -4.72 25.76 -3.69
N PHE A 8 -3.38 25.77 -3.66
CA PHE A 8 -2.62 26.07 -2.45
C PHE A 8 -2.72 27.55 -2.07
N LEU A 9 -2.75 28.46 -3.06
CA LEU A 9 -3.02 29.89 -2.87
C LEU A 9 -4.42 30.10 -2.31
N LEU A 10 -5.47 29.43 -2.83
CA LEU A 10 -6.80 29.47 -2.19
C LEU A 10 -6.77 29.05 -0.72
N ARG A 11 -6.06 27.95 -0.38
CA ARG A 11 -5.94 27.48 1.00
C ARG A 11 -5.19 28.49 1.88
N HIS A 12 -4.15 29.13 1.36
CA HIS A 12 -3.39 30.17 2.05
C HIS A 12 -4.22 31.46 2.23
N ARG A 13 -4.93 31.91 1.19
CA ARG A 13 -5.83 33.07 1.26
C ARG A 13 -6.99 32.84 2.22
N LYS A 14 -7.57 31.63 2.24
CA LYS A 14 -8.54 31.25 3.27
C LYS A 14 -7.96 31.43 4.68
N SER A 15 -6.75 30.93 4.93
CA SER A 15 -6.07 31.11 6.23
C SER A 15 -5.77 32.58 6.57
N LEU A 16 -5.56 33.44 5.57
CA LEU A 16 -5.41 34.89 5.77
C LEU A 16 -6.75 35.55 6.13
N HIS A 17 -7.84 35.22 5.44
CA HIS A 17 -9.20 35.67 5.81
C HIS A 17 -9.58 35.20 7.22
N GLU A 18 -9.28 33.95 7.58
CA GLU A 18 -9.49 33.39 8.93
C GLU A 18 -8.59 34.05 10.01
N SER A 19 -7.55 34.79 9.62
CA SER A 19 -6.66 35.53 10.53
C SER A 19 -7.03 37.01 10.74
N LEU A 20 -8.06 37.52 10.07
CA LEU A 20 -8.55 38.90 10.23
C LEU A 20 -9.42 39.05 11.49
N GLU A 21 -8.81 38.95 12.67
CA GLU A 21 -9.49 39.30 13.93
C GLU A 21 -9.82 40.80 13.96
N ILE A 22 -11.10 41.13 14.19
CA ILE A 22 -11.57 42.53 14.24
C ILE A 22 -11.28 43.13 15.62
N ASN A 23 -10.03 43.57 15.84
CA ASN A 23 -9.65 44.33 17.02
C ASN A 23 -10.09 45.79 16.87
N PHE A 24 -11.29 46.13 17.38
CA PHE A 24 -11.92 47.47 17.34
C PHE A 24 -11.18 48.59 18.12
N LYS A 25 -9.86 48.51 18.27
CA LYS A 25 -9.00 49.46 19.00
C LYS A 25 -7.87 50.05 18.18
N ASP A 26 -7.45 49.36 17.11
CA ASP A 26 -6.37 49.81 16.24
C ASP A 26 -6.94 50.58 15.03
N ASP A 27 -6.07 51.30 14.31
CA ASP A 27 -6.50 52.30 13.32
C ASP A 27 -7.31 51.67 12.18
N SER A 28 -8.62 51.94 12.15
CA SER A 28 -9.58 51.24 11.29
C SER A 28 -9.23 51.35 9.81
N LYS A 29 -8.54 52.43 9.41
CA LYS A 29 -8.12 52.64 8.02
C LYS A 29 -7.10 51.61 7.56
N GLU A 30 -6.16 51.19 8.41
CA GLU A 30 -5.18 50.16 8.05
C GLU A 30 -5.86 48.79 7.93
N PHE A 31 -6.77 48.46 8.85
CA PHE A 31 -7.59 47.25 8.76
C PHE A 31 -8.39 47.19 7.45
N PHE A 32 -9.09 48.26 7.08
CA PHE A 32 -9.85 48.31 5.83
C PHE A 32 -8.96 48.20 4.58
N MET A 33 -7.84 48.92 4.53
CA MET A 33 -6.90 48.82 3.39
C MET A 33 -6.35 47.39 3.23
N LYS A 34 -5.99 46.74 4.34
CA LYS A 34 -5.49 45.35 4.36
C LYS A 34 -6.58 44.34 3.96
N ALA A 35 -7.83 44.57 4.40
CA ALA A 35 -8.97 43.76 3.99
C ALA A 35 -9.27 43.92 2.49
N PHE A 36 -9.25 45.14 1.94
CA PHE A 36 -9.41 45.39 0.50
C PHE A 36 -8.33 44.70 -0.33
N GLN A 37 -7.05 44.82 0.06
CA GLN A 37 -5.95 44.14 -0.63
C GLN A 37 -6.14 42.62 -0.64
N ILE A 38 -6.47 42.02 0.51
CA ILE A 38 -6.70 40.58 0.61
C ILE A 38 -7.91 40.15 -0.23
N VAL A 39 -8.96 40.98 -0.35
CA VAL A 39 -10.14 40.70 -1.19
C VAL A 39 -9.81 40.77 -2.69
N ASP A 40 -9.10 41.78 -3.17
CA ASP A 40 -8.70 41.90 -4.58
C ASP A 40 -7.77 40.75 -4.99
N GLU A 41 -6.73 40.47 -4.19
CA GLU A 41 -5.81 39.35 -4.41
C GLU A 41 -6.51 37.98 -4.34
N THR A 42 -7.61 37.87 -3.57
CA THR A 42 -8.48 36.67 -3.57
C THR A 42 -9.32 36.59 -4.84
N GLY A 43 -9.80 37.73 -5.34
CA GLY A 43 -10.56 37.83 -6.59
C GLY A 43 -9.79 37.35 -7.81
N ASP A 44 -8.49 37.67 -7.93
CA ASP A 44 -7.65 37.20 -9.02
C ASP A 44 -7.34 35.70 -8.94
N VAL A 45 -7.04 35.16 -7.75
CA VAL A 45 -6.89 33.70 -7.56
C VAL A 45 -8.17 32.96 -7.96
N LEU A 46 -9.35 33.53 -7.68
CA LEU A 46 -10.63 32.95 -8.09
C LEU A 46 -10.87 33.00 -9.61
N LYS A 47 -10.42 34.06 -10.31
CA LYS A 47 -10.43 34.09 -11.80
C LYS A 47 -9.58 32.95 -12.38
N SER A 48 -8.38 32.72 -11.83
CA SER A 48 -7.52 31.61 -12.26
C SER A 48 -8.20 30.24 -12.04
N VAL A 49 -8.87 30.04 -10.90
CA VAL A 49 -9.59 28.79 -10.59
C VAL A 49 -10.76 28.53 -11.53
N VAL A 50 -11.49 29.57 -11.95
CA VAL A 50 -12.51 29.44 -13.03
C VAL A 50 -11.84 29.07 -14.37
N GLY A 51 -10.69 29.68 -14.68
CA GLY A 51 -9.88 29.31 -15.85
C GLY A 51 -9.46 27.83 -15.87
N TYR A 52 -8.93 27.31 -14.76
CA TYR A 52 -8.59 25.89 -14.62
C TYR A 52 -9.82 24.98 -14.75
N THR A 53 -10.95 25.38 -14.17
CA THR A 53 -12.19 24.59 -14.24
C THR A 53 -12.71 24.46 -15.68
N ASN A 54 -12.59 25.52 -16.48
CA ASN A 54 -12.90 25.49 -17.91
C ASN A 54 -11.89 24.62 -18.68
N ALA A 55 -10.58 24.79 -18.46
CA ALA A 55 -9.56 23.98 -19.14
C ALA A 55 -9.70 22.47 -18.84
N ILE A 56 -10.03 22.10 -17.60
CA ILE A 56 -10.34 20.70 -17.22
C ILE A 56 -11.59 20.20 -17.95
N LYS A 57 -12.64 21.01 -18.06
CA LYS A 57 -13.84 20.65 -18.84
C LYS A 57 -13.49 20.42 -20.32
N ASP A 58 -12.67 21.28 -20.92
CA ASP A 58 -12.25 21.17 -22.32
C ASP A 58 -11.36 19.93 -22.56
N GLU A 59 -10.43 19.60 -21.66
CA GLU A 59 -9.65 18.35 -21.72
C GLU A 59 -10.56 17.10 -21.61
N ILE A 60 -11.54 17.08 -20.70
CA ILE A 60 -12.45 15.93 -20.56
C ILE A 60 -13.38 15.80 -21.77
N VAL A 61 -13.81 16.90 -22.40
CA VAL A 61 -14.53 16.88 -23.69
C VAL A 61 -13.64 16.29 -24.80
N ALA A 62 -12.38 16.70 -24.90
CA ALA A 62 -11.45 16.11 -25.87
C ALA A 62 -11.24 14.61 -25.66
N ILE A 63 -11.11 14.15 -24.40
CA ILE A 63 -11.01 12.72 -24.05
C ILE A 63 -12.28 11.97 -24.44
N ARG A 64 -13.47 12.53 -24.17
CA ARG A 64 -14.77 11.97 -24.58
C ARG A 64 -14.83 11.77 -26.10
N ASP A 65 -14.43 12.77 -26.87
CA ASP A 65 -14.53 12.73 -28.33
C ASP A 65 -13.51 11.75 -28.96
N VAL A 66 -12.34 11.56 -28.33
CA VAL A 66 -11.40 10.48 -28.66
C VAL A 66 -12.01 9.10 -28.39
N VAL A 67 -12.67 8.90 -27.23
CA VAL A 67 -13.33 7.62 -26.89
C VAL A 67 -14.51 7.33 -27.81
N GLN A 68 -15.34 8.33 -28.14
CA GLN A 68 -16.43 8.18 -29.12
C GLN A 68 -15.88 7.83 -30.52
N SER A 69 -14.82 8.51 -30.96
CA SER A 69 -14.14 8.20 -32.22
C SER A 69 -13.57 6.78 -32.25
N PHE A 70 -13.07 6.28 -31.12
CA PHE A 70 -12.55 4.91 -31.01
C PHE A 70 -13.67 3.85 -31.01
N LEU A 71 -14.78 4.11 -30.31
CA LEU A 71 -15.98 3.27 -30.35
C LEU A 71 -16.57 3.16 -31.77
N ILE A 72 -16.65 4.27 -32.51
CA ILE A 72 -17.06 4.29 -33.92
C ILE A 72 -16.12 3.42 -34.77
N ASN A 73 -14.80 3.55 -34.57
CA ASN A 73 -13.80 2.74 -35.29
C ASN A 73 -13.89 1.24 -34.97
N ILE A 74 -14.24 0.85 -33.74
CA ILE A 74 -14.49 -0.57 -33.39
C ILE A 74 -15.77 -1.07 -34.04
N SER A 75 -16.86 -0.30 -33.99
CA SER A 75 -18.13 -0.65 -34.66
C SER A 75 -17.93 -0.85 -36.18
N ASN A 76 -17.18 0.06 -36.82
CA ASN A 76 -16.83 -0.05 -38.24
C ASN A 76 -15.95 -1.28 -38.55
N LYS A 77 -15.01 -1.64 -37.65
CA LYS A 77 -14.21 -2.87 -37.77
C LYS A 77 -15.06 -4.13 -37.60
N MET A 78 -15.97 -4.18 -36.62
CA MET A 78 -16.91 -5.29 -36.45
C MET A 78 -17.80 -5.45 -37.70
N SER A 79 -18.34 -4.36 -38.22
CA SER A 79 -19.14 -4.36 -39.47
C SER A 79 -18.33 -4.89 -40.66
N THR A 80 -17.08 -4.43 -40.82
CA THR A 80 -16.16 -4.93 -41.87
C THR A 80 -15.82 -6.41 -41.71
N ILE A 81 -15.61 -6.89 -40.48
CA ILE A 81 -15.36 -8.31 -40.19
C ILE A 81 -16.60 -9.14 -40.53
N LEU A 82 -17.79 -8.68 -40.14
CA LEU A 82 -19.06 -9.35 -40.44
C LEU A 82 -19.31 -9.42 -41.95
N SER A 83 -19.20 -8.31 -42.69
CA SER A 83 -19.42 -8.30 -44.15
C SER A 83 -18.39 -9.15 -44.90
N THR A 84 -17.10 -9.07 -44.54
CA THR A 84 -16.05 -9.93 -45.11
C THR A 84 -16.27 -11.41 -44.78
N SER A 85 -16.90 -11.71 -43.65
CA SER A 85 -17.25 -13.09 -43.27
C SER A 85 -18.45 -13.62 -44.04
N VAL A 86 -19.53 -12.83 -44.14
CA VAL A 86 -20.72 -13.19 -44.93
C VAL A 86 -20.34 -13.42 -46.39
N GLN A 87 -19.58 -12.52 -46.99
CA GLN A 87 -19.13 -12.66 -48.39
C GLN A 87 -18.30 -13.94 -48.60
N LYS A 88 -17.42 -14.30 -47.66
CA LYS A 88 -16.69 -15.58 -47.69
C LYS A 88 -17.54 -16.83 -47.43
N TYR A 89 -18.73 -16.68 -46.85
CA TYR A 89 -19.70 -17.78 -46.72
C TYR A 89 -20.51 -17.93 -48.01
N ASP A 90 -20.88 -16.83 -48.67
CA ASP A 90 -21.59 -16.86 -49.97
C ASP A 90 -20.70 -17.41 -51.11
N ASP A 91 -19.39 -17.14 -51.08
CA ASP A 91 -18.42 -17.71 -52.02
C ASP A 91 -18.24 -19.24 -51.87
N LEU A 92 -18.69 -19.86 -50.76
CA LEU A 92 -18.58 -21.30 -50.49
C LEU A 92 -19.77 -22.09 -51.08
N THR A 93 -19.92 -22.03 -52.39
CA THR A 93 -20.93 -22.77 -53.16
C THR A 93 -20.69 -24.30 -53.20
N GLU A 94 -21.70 -25.04 -53.67
CA GLU A 94 -21.91 -26.47 -53.38
C GLU A 94 -20.73 -27.40 -53.77
N PRO A 95 -20.42 -28.43 -52.95
CA PRO A 95 -19.38 -29.42 -53.27
C PRO A 95 -19.86 -30.48 -54.27
N GLU A 96 -19.27 -30.50 -55.47
CA GLU A 96 -19.61 -31.49 -56.52
C GLU A 96 -19.26 -32.95 -56.16
N THR A 97 -18.45 -33.22 -55.12
CA THR A 97 -18.06 -34.59 -54.73
C THR A 97 -18.17 -34.87 -53.24
N LYS A 98 -18.50 -36.13 -52.90
CA LYS A 98 -18.68 -36.61 -51.52
C LYS A 98 -17.40 -36.70 -50.68
N SER A 99 -16.23 -36.77 -51.30
CA SER A 99 -14.94 -36.88 -50.60
C SER A 99 -14.47 -35.58 -49.96
N ASP A 100 -14.97 -34.43 -50.44
CA ASP A 100 -14.46 -33.12 -50.01
C ASP A 100 -15.15 -32.59 -48.73
N LEU A 101 -16.24 -33.23 -48.26
CA LEU A 101 -16.98 -32.76 -47.08
C LEU A 101 -16.16 -32.87 -45.80
N GLU A 102 -15.61 -34.05 -45.47
CA GLU A 102 -14.95 -34.28 -44.16
C GLU A 102 -13.71 -33.37 -43.95
N PHE A 103 -12.99 -33.05 -45.03
CA PHE A 103 -11.87 -32.12 -44.97
C PHE A 103 -12.33 -30.66 -44.81
N LYS A 104 -13.39 -30.26 -45.54
CA LYS A 104 -13.99 -28.92 -45.42
C LYS A 104 -14.58 -28.68 -44.03
N ASP A 105 -15.35 -29.62 -43.46
CA ASP A 105 -15.96 -29.50 -42.13
C ASP A 105 -14.93 -29.24 -41.02
N THR A 106 -13.77 -29.89 -41.10
CA THR A 106 -12.69 -29.73 -40.12
C THR A 106 -12.07 -28.33 -40.19
N VAL A 107 -11.78 -27.83 -41.40
CA VAL A 107 -11.22 -26.48 -41.61
C VAL A 107 -12.24 -25.40 -41.29
N PHE A 108 -13.50 -25.57 -41.71
CA PHE A 108 -14.61 -24.67 -41.45
C PHE A 108 -14.89 -24.52 -39.95
N SER A 109 -14.86 -25.63 -39.20
CA SER A 109 -14.99 -25.62 -37.73
C SER A 109 -13.86 -24.83 -37.05
N GLN A 110 -12.62 -24.97 -37.51
CA GLN A 110 -11.48 -24.20 -36.99
C GLN A 110 -11.57 -22.70 -37.32
N GLN A 111 -11.94 -22.35 -38.55
CA GLN A 111 -12.12 -20.96 -38.96
C GLN A 111 -13.27 -20.30 -38.20
N LYS A 112 -14.42 -20.98 -38.07
CA LYS A 112 -15.57 -20.50 -37.28
C LYS A 112 -15.23 -20.29 -35.80
N ALA A 113 -14.44 -21.20 -35.21
CA ALA A 113 -13.97 -21.06 -33.83
C ALA A 113 -12.99 -19.89 -33.64
N HIS A 114 -12.12 -19.60 -34.63
CA HIS A 114 -11.25 -18.43 -34.63
C HIS A 114 -12.07 -17.13 -34.67
N LEU A 115 -13.01 -17.06 -35.60
CA LEU A 115 -13.83 -15.87 -35.85
C LEU A 115 -14.74 -15.54 -34.66
N LEU A 116 -15.36 -16.55 -34.05
CA LEU A 116 -16.10 -16.40 -32.78
C LEU A 116 -15.23 -15.83 -31.66
N LYS A 117 -13.98 -16.30 -31.54
CA LYS A 117 -13.05 -15.84 -30.50
C LYS A 117 -12.57 -14.40 -30.73
N GLU A 118 -12.38 -13.98 -31.98
CA GLU A 118 -12.08 -12.59 -32.33
C GLU A 118 -13.28 -11.67 -32.07
N MET A 119 -14.49 -12.10 -32.41
CA MET A 119 -15.71 -11.37 -32.07
C MET A 119 -15.92 -11.24 -30.56
N GLU A 120 -15.69 -12.31 -29.77
CA GLU A 120 -15.77 -12.28 -28.31
C GLU A 120 -14.74 -11.32 -27.69
N ALA A 121 -13.52 -11.27 -28.24
CA ALA A 121 -12.48 -10.35 -27.80
C ALA A 121 -12.83 -8.88 -28.11
N LEU A 122 -13.33 -8.60 -29.32
CA LEU A 122 -13.77 -7.26 -29.72
C LEU A 122 -15.00 -6.80 -28.94
N ALA A 123 -15.95 -7.69 -28.64
CA ALA A 123 -17.12 -7.37 -27.82
C ALA A 123 -16.73 -6.98 -26.39
N LYS A 124 -15.79 -7.68 -25.77
CA LYS A 124 -15.26 -7.32 -24.44
C LYS A 124 -14.51 -5.97 -24.45
N GLN A 125 -13.77 -5.67 -25.52
CA GLN A 125 -13.16 -4.35 -25.69
C GLN A 125 -14.21 -3.25 -25.85
N GLN A 126 -15.27 -3.48 -26.63
CA GLN A 126 -16.37 -2.53 -26.79
C GLN A 126 -17.10 -2.27 -25.46
N GLN A 127 -17.42 -3.31 -24.69
CA GLN A 127 -18.06 -3.18 -23.38
C GLN A 127 -17.20 -2.31 -22.44
N HIS A 128 -15.90 -2.61 -22.32
CA HIS A 128 -15.02 -1.86 -21.43
C HIS A 128 -14.87 -0.38 -21.84
N LEU A 129 -14.89 -0.09 -23.14
CA LEU A 129 -14.89 1.28 -23.63
C LEU A 129 -16.22 2.02 -23.40
N GLN A 130 -17.35 1.30 -23.34
CA GLN A 130 -18.63 1.89 -22.91
C GLN A 130 -18.61 2.21 -21.40
N GLU A 131 -18.07 1.32 -20.56
CA GLU A 131 -17.86 1.56 -19.11
C GLU A 131 -16.99 2.81 -18.87
N VAL A 132 -15.91 2.97 -19.65
CA VAL A 132 -15.06 4.17 -19.64
C VAL A 132 -15.82 5.41 -20.13
N ALA A 133 -16.61 5.30 -21.20
CA ALA A 133 -17.40 6.42 -21.72
C ALA A 133 -18.48 6.92 -20.73
N TYR A 134 -19.14 6.00 -20.01
CA TYR A 134 -20.06 6.37 -18.91
C TYR A 134 -19.31 7.05 -17.76
N SER A 135 -18.16 6.52 -17.37
CA SER A 135 -17.32 7.11 -16.31
C SER A 135 -16.88 8.54 -16.66
N ILE A 136 -16.55 8.81 -17.93
CA ILE A 136 -16.23 10.16 -18.43
C ILE A 136 -17.47 11.07 -18.40
N ALA A 137 -18.66 10.55 -18.71
CA ALA A 137 -19.90 11.33 -18.65
C ALA A 137 -20.27 11.72 -17.19
N ASP A 138 -20.13 10.80 -16.24
CA ASP A 138 -20.32 11.09 -14.82
C ASP A 138 -19.29 12.10 -14.28
N LEU A 139 -18.03 12.02 -14.74
CA LEU A 139 -16.99 13.02 -14.44
C LEU A 139 -17.33 14.39 -15.02
N LEU A 140 -17.83 14.49 -16.25
CA LEU A 140 -18.32 15.75 -16.83
C LEU A 140 -19.44 16.35 -15.99
N ILE A 141 -20.46 15.56 -15.62
CA ILE A 141 -21.57 16.01 -14.78
C ILE A 141 -21.06 16.46 -13.40
N GLY A 142 -20.08 15.75 -12.83
CA GLY A 142 -19.42 16.13 -11.58
C GLY A 142 -18.67 17.46 -11.66
N VAL A 143 -17.87 17.68 -12.71
CA VAL A 143 -17.11 18.91 -12.96
C VAL A 143 -18.04 20.09 -13.28
N GLU A 144 -19.05 19.91 -14.12
CA GLU A 144 -20.02 20.96 -14.43
C GLU A 144 -20.82 21.38 -13.18
N LYS A 145 -21.28 20.41 -12.38
CA LYS A 145 -21.96 20.72 -11.14
C LYS A 145 -21.03 21.38 -10.11
N GLY A 146 -19.81 20.88 -9.95
CA GLY A 146 -18.82 21.50 -9.07
C GLY A 146 -18.48 22.93 -9.49
N SER A 147 -18.35 23.18 -10.80
CA SER A 147 -18.17 24.51 -11.39
C SER A 147 -19.35 25.44 -11.07
N LEU A 148 -20.59 24.96 -11.25
CA LEU A 148 -21.80 25.71 -10.92
C LEU A 148 -21.92 26.01 -9.42
N ASP A 149 -21.69 25.04 -8.55
CA ASP A 149 -21.70 25.20 -7.09
C ASP A 149 -20.61 26.20 -6.64
N VAL A 150 -19.42 26.17 -7.26
CA VAL A 150 -18.35 27.17 -7.02
C VAL A 150 -18.74 28.56 -7.54
N MET A 151 -19.29 28.66 -8.76
CA MET A 151 -19.68 29.95 -9.38
C MET A 151 -20.86 30.62 -8.69
N ASP A 152 -21.85 29.88 -8.19
CA ASP A 152 -22.97 30.41 -7.42
C ASP A 152 -22.50 30.94 -6.06
N ASN A 153 -21.64 30.18 -5.35
CA ASN A 153 -21.01 30.67 -4.12
C ASN A 153 -20.10 31.88 -4.38
N LEU A 154 -19.33 31.89 -5.47
CA LEU A 154 -18.53 33.04 -5.92
C LEU A 154 -19.41 34.28 -6.14
N GLN A 155 -20.50 34.16 -6.90
CA GLN A 155 -21.40 35.28 -7.16
C GLN A 155 -22.08 35.79 -5.88
N LYS A 156 -22.45 34.92 -4.94
CA LYS A 156 -22.96 35.33 -3.62
C LYS A 156 -21.91 36.10 -2.83
N THR A 157 -20.68 35.59 -2.77
CA THR A 157 -19.56 36.24 -2.09
C THR A 157 -19.24 37.61 -2.70
N LEU A 158 -19.15 37.70 -4.04
CA LEU A 158 -18.92 38.97 -4.75
C LEU A 158 -20.08 39.96 -4.57
N LYS A 159 -21.34 39.50 -4.53
CA LYS A 159 -22.50 40.37 -4.23
C LYS A 159 -22.44 40.91 -2.81
N VAL A 160 -22.06 40.10 -1.82
CA VAL A 160 -21.85 40.57 -0.43
C VAL A 160 -20.73 41.60 -0.37
N PHE A 161 -19.58 41.36 -1.03
CA PHE A 161 -18.49 42.34 -1.08
C PHE A 161 -18.86 43.63 -1.82
N ALA A 162 -19.64 43.57 -2.90
CA ALA A 162 -20.13 44.76 -3.60
C ALA A 162 -21.05 45.62 -2.71
N VAL A 163 -21.96 45.00 -1.96
CA VAL A 163 -22.76 45.72 -0.94
C VAL A 163 -21.86 46.33 0.13
N TRP A 164 -20.88 45.58 0.64
CA TRP A 164 -19.98 46.05 1.70
C TRP A 164 -19.12 47.24 1.24
N LYS A 165 -18.58 47.19 0.02
CA LYS A 165 -17.86 48.31 -0.60
C LYS A 165 -18.75 49.53 -0.76
N ASN A 166 -19.95 49.39 -1.31
CA ASN A 166 -20.89 50.50 -1.47
C ASN A 166 -21.27 51.15 -0.12
N CYS A 167 -21.34 50.37 0.97
CA CYS A 167 -21.52 50.92 2.32
C CYS A 167 -20.31 51.74 2.79
N ILE A 168 -19.07 51.25 2.57
CA ILE A 168 -17.83 51.92 2.96
C ILE A 168 -17.65 53.23 2.17
N ASP A 169 -17.79 53.18 0.85
CA ASP A 169 -17.70 54.33 -0.06
C ASP A 169 -18.76 55.40 0.31
N GLY A 170 -19.96 54.96 0.72
CA GLY A 170 -21.02 55.83 1.25
C GLY A 170 -20.67 56.49 2.60
N THR A 171 -19.93 55.82 3.49
CA THR A 171 -19.44 56.44 4.73
C THR A 171 -18.30 57.44 4.52
N GLU A 172 -17.39 57.23 3.57
CA GLU A 172 -16.36 58.26 3.27
C GLU A 172 -16.97 59.56 2.73
N ALA A 173 -18.07 59.47 1.95
CA ALA A 173 -18.85 60.64 1.55
C ALA A 173 -19.47 61.38 2.76
N SER A 174 -19.90 60.66 3.80
CA SER A 174 -20.49 61.24 5.02
C SER A 174 -19.45 61.96 5.89
N TYR A 175 -18.26 61.38 6.06
CA TYR A 175 -17.22 61.91 6.96
C TYR A 175 -16.54 63.21 6.51
N ASN A 176 -16.75 63.65 5.26
CA ASN A 176 -16.18 64.89 4.74
C ASN A 176 -16.99 66.17 5.08
N THR A 177 -18.08 66.06 5.85
CA THR A 177 -18.89 67.21 6.30
C THR A 177 -18.47 67.70 7.69
N LYS A 178 -17.95 68.93 7.77
CA LYS A 178 -17.43 69.52 9.03
C LYS A 178 -18.56 69.88 10.02
N PRO A 179 -18.50 69.45 11.29
CA PRO A 179 -19.15 70.15 12.39
C PRO A 179 -18.37 71.42 12.78
N GLY A 180 -19.07 72.42 13.32
CA GLY A 180 -18.48 73.70 13.75
C GLY A 180 -18.08 73.77 15.23
N ASN A 181 -17.54 74.93 15.62
CA ASN A 181 -17.23 75.33 17.01
C ASN A 181 -18.46 75.16 17.93
N ASP A 182 -18.34 75.01 19.26
CA ASP A 182 -17.84 76.07 20.15
C ASP A 182 -17.59 75.71 21.64
N VAL A 183 -16.92 76.64 22.36
CA VAL A 183 -16.79 76.81 23.83
C VAL A 183 -16.07 75.72 24.69
N ALA A 184 -14.74 75.91 24.75
CA ALA A 184 -13.76 75.78 25.86
C ALA A 184 -14.19 75.52 27.33
N LYS A 185 -13.29 74.88 28.14
CA LYS A 185 -12.35 75.58 29.07
C LYS A 185 -11.35 74.71 29.88
N ASN A 186 -10.09 75.21 29.95
CA ASN A 186 -9.12 75.25 31.08
C ASN A 186 -8.43 73.99 31.69
N ASP A 187 -7.08 74.06 31.71
CA ASP A 187 -6.13 73.81 32.83
C ASP A 187 -5.87 72.37 33.37
N THR A 188 -4.65 71.96 33.79
CA THR A 188 -3.29 72.56 33.78
C THR A 188 -2.16 71.51 33.91
N SER A 189 -0.91 71.93 33.67
CA SER A 189 0.39 71.24 33.92
C SER A 189 0.71 70.01 33.03
N SER A 190 1.85 69.84 32.35
CA SER A 190 3.24 70.37 32.37
C SER A 190 4.31 69.46 33.02
N LYS A 191 5.08 68.75 32.17
CA LYS A 191 6.55 68.91 32.07
C LYS A 191 7.19 68.10 30.93
N GLU A 192 7.74 68.85 29.99
CA GLU A 192 8.95 68.55 29.19
C GLU A 192 10.17 68.27 30.12
N PRO A 193 11.36 67.77 29.64
CA PRO A 193 12.01 68.30 28.41
C PRO A 193 13.01 67.38 27.61
N ILE A 194 13.44 67.88 26.42
CA ILE A 194 14.85 67.88 25.89
C ILE A 194 15.52 66.51 25.55
N GLN A 195 16.34 66.27 24.50
CA GLN A 195 16.86 66.96 23.27
C GLN A 195 17.74 65.90 22.49
N GLN A 196 18.26 65.99 21.25
CA GLN A 196 18.17 66.89 20.07
C GLN A 196 18.82 66.21 18.82
N GLU A 197 18.40 66.54 17.59
CA GLU A 197 19.23 66.62 16.34
C GLU A 197 19.99 65.38 15.76
N ALA A 198 20.42 65.29 14.47
CA ALA A 198 20.41 66.23 13.33
C ALA A 198 20.34 65.55 11.91
N CYS A 199 19.86 66.32 10.91
CA CYS A 199 20.31 66.44 9.49
C CYS A 199 20.61 65.23 8.54
N LYS A 200 19.80 65.09 7.46
CA LYS A 200 20.04 65.52 6.02
C LYS A 200 21.33 65.11 5.24
N PRO A 201 21.40 65.20 3.88
CA PRO A 201 20.38 65.43 2.81
C PRO A 201 20.60 64.58 1.49
N GLN A 202 20.01 65.03 0.35
CA GLN A 202 20.42 64.83 -1.08
C GLN A 202 20.08 63.49 -1.80
N GLU A 203 19.74 63.44 -3.11
CA GLU A 203 19.28 64.49 -4.08
C GLU A 203 18.54 63.89 -5.30
N ASP A 204 17.80 64.75 -6.00
CA ASP A 204 17.24 64.78 -7.39
C ASP A 204 17.47 63.61 -8.40
N ASP A 205 16.43 63.31 -9.21
CA ASP A 205 16.30 63.90 -10.57
C ASP A 205 14.88 63.76 -11.18
N CYS A 206 14.54 64.49 -12.26
CA CYS A 206 13.19 64.58 -12.86
C CYS A 206 13.18 65.07 -14.33
N PRO A 207 12.35 64.43 -15.20
CA PRO A 207 11.37 65.19 -16.01
C PRO A 207 9.96 64.52 -16.01
N LYS A 208 8.80 65.21 -16.04
CA LYS A 208 8.25 66.21 -17.02
C LYS A 208 8.02 65.61 -18.42
N LEU A 209 6.97 65.92 -19.19
CA LEU A 209 5.71 66.69 -19.08
C LEU A 209 4.78 66.15 -20.24
N GLU A 210 3.46 66.34 -20.36
CA GLU A 210 2.63 67.53 -20.62
C GLU A 210 1.12 67.14 -20.47
N ASN A 211 0.23 67.96 -19.88
CA ASN A 211 -0.79 68.87 -20.50
C ASN A 211 -1.93 68.18 -21.30
N GLU A 212 -3.20 68.62 -21.36
CA GLU A 212 -3.92 69.86 -20.97
C GLU A 212 -5.22 69.51 -20.16
N LYS A 213 -5.66 70.22 -19.11
CA LYS A 213 -6.47 71.47 -19.08
C LYS A 213 -7.69 71.45 -20.02
N SER A 214 -8.93 71.65 -19.56
CA SER A 214 -9.44 72.94 -19.01
C SER A 214 -10.94 72.84 -18.60
N THR A 215 -11.67 73.85 -18.09
CA THR A 215 -11.53 74.75 -16.90
C THR A 215 -12.94 75.39 -16.64
N LEU A 216 -13.17 76.10 -15.52
CA LEU A 216 -14.32 76.99 -15.19
C LEU A 216 -15.69 76.31 -14.92
N GLU A 217 -16.63 76.91 -14.15
CA GLU A 217 -16.48 77.70 -12.91
C GLU A 217 -17.82 77.81 -12.13
N SER A 218 -17.73 78.33 -10.89
CA SER A 218 -18.78 78.69 -9.93
C SER A 218 -20.14 79.21 -10.44
N GLN A 219 -21.22 78.96 -9.69
CA GLN A 219 -21.80 79.96 -8.77
C GLN A 219 -22.83 79.37 -7.76
N ASN A 220 -23.54 80.22 -7.01
CA ASN A 220 -23.97 79.97 -5.63
C ASN A 220 -25.50 79.93 -5.40
N LYS A 221 -25.89 79.23 -4.32
CA LYS A 221 -27.07 79.44 -3.45
C LYS A 221 -28.50 79.07 -3.91
N SER A 222 -28.98 77.98 -3.29
CA SER A 222 -30.23 77.86 -2.49
C SER A 222 -31.60 78.19 -3.10
N GLN A 223 -32.48 77.17 -3.13
CA GLN A 223 -33.65 77.13 -2.24
C GLN A 223 -34.32 75.73 -2.20
N ASN A 224 -35.17 75.52 -1.18
CA ASN A 224 -36.20 74.49 -1.03
C ASN A 224 -35.79 72.99 -1.07
N GLU A 225 -35.48 72.47 0.11
CA GLU A 225 -35.96 71.13 0.48
C GLU A 225 -37.51 71.15 0.51
N ASN A 226 -38.18 70.30 -0.29
CA ASN A 226 -39.54 69.74 -0.04
C ASN A 226 -40.17 68.98 -1.25
N GLU A 227 -39.41 68.44 -2.22
CA GLU A 227 -40.05 67.71 -3.35
C GLU A 227 -39.26 66.49 -3.89
N ILE A 228 -38.45 65.83 -3.05
CA ILE A 228 -37.72 64.59 -3.43
C ILE A 228 -37.99 63.47 -2.42
N LEU A 229 -39.17 62.84 -2.52
CA LEU A 229 -39.49 61.59 -1.81
C LEU A 229 -40.54 60.71 -2.53
N ASN A 230 -40.89 61.03 -3.79
CA ASN A 230 -41.97 60.37 -4.55
C ASN A 230 -41.61 60.03 -6.02
N SER A 231 -40.33 60.10 -6.41
CA SER A 231 -39.88 59.94 -7.81
C SER A 231 -38.91 58.79 -8.07
N SER A 232 -38.34 58.17 -7.03
CA SER A 232 -37.44 57.00 -7.14
C SER A 232 -38.19 55.67 -7.30
N ASP A 233 -39.45 55.62 -6.88
CA ASP A 233 -40.23 54.38 -6.74
C ASP A 233 -40.90 53.90 -8.05
N THR A 234 -40.81 54.69 -9.13
CA THR A 234 -41.32 54.38 -10.47
C THR A 234 -40.26 53.79 -11.40
N ILE A 235 -39.03 54.31 -11.38
CA ILE A 235 -37.96 53.84 -12.29
C ILE A 235 -37.55 52.39 -11.96
N PHE A 236 -37.49 52.03 -10.68
CA PHE A 236 -37.11 50.68 -10.24
C PHE A 236 -38.16 49.58 -10.50
N LYS A 237 -39.38 49.92 -10.95
CA LYS A 237 -40.42 48.93 -11.27
C LYS A 237 -40.37 48.48 -12.73
N ASP A 238 -40.14 49.41 -13.66
CA ASP A 238 -40.20 49.14 -15.09
C ASP A 238 -39.03 48.26 -15.58
N GLU A 239 -37.84 48.39 -14.99
CA GLU A 239 -36.72 47.46 -15.27
C GLU A 239 -37.02 46.06 -14.69
N HIS A 240 -37.48 45.99 -13.44
CA HIS A 240 -37.69 44.72 -12.75
C HIS A 240 -38.85 43.89 -13.33
N GLU A 241 -39.88 44.52 -13.90
CA GLU A 241 -40.92 43.81 -14.67
C GLU A 241 -40.42 43.29 -16.02
N ASN A 242 -39.53 44.00 -16.71
CA ASN A 242 -38.98 43.57 -17.99
C ASN A 242 -38.11 42.31 -17.87
N ASP A 243 -37.21 42.26 -16.88
CA ASP A 243 -36.41 41.06 -16.60
C ASP A 243 -37.30 39.88 -16.18
N THR A 244 -38.28 40.13 -15.32
CA THR A 244 -39.27 39.10 -14.92
C THR A 244 -40.10 38.59 -16.12
N GLN A 245 -40.36 39.42 -17.14
CA GLN A 245 -41.00 38.96 -18.37
C GLN A 245 -40.06 38.15 -19.27
N ASN A 246 -38.77 38.48 -19.33
CA ASN A 246 -37.80 37.71 -20.12
C ASN A 246 -37.50 36.34 -19.50
N GLU A 247 -37.29 36.24 -18.19
CA GLU A 247 -37.20 34.93 -17.50
C GLU A 247 -38.45 34.06 -17.76
N ARG A 248 -39.65 34.66 -17.73
CA ARG A 248 -40.90 33.94 -18.02
C ARG A 248 -41.01 33.48 -19.48
N LYS A 249 -40.46 34.23 -20.45
CA LYS A 249 -40.39 33.81 -21.86
C LYS A 249 -39.40 32.67 -22.05
N GLU A 250 -38.16 32.83 -21.56
CA GLU A 250 -37.13 31.78 -21.63
C GLU A 250 -37.58 30.48 -20.98
N LYS A 251 -38.11 30.56 -19.75
CA LYS A 251 -38.59 29.37 -19.04
C LYS A 251 -39.69 28.67 -19.84
N LYS A 252 -40.68 29.42 -20.34
CA LYS A 252 -41.76 28.84 -21.14
C LYS A 252 -41.24 28.15 -22.41
N GLN A 253 -40.20 28.70 -23.05
CA GLN A 253 -39.57 28.10 -24.22
C GLN A 253 -38.72 26.86 -23.89
N ARG A 254 -38.09 26.80 -22.71
CA ARG A 254 -37.45 25.57 -22.19
C ARG A 254 -38.49 24.48 -21.90
N ASP A 255 -39.56 24.82 -21.16
CA ASP A 255 -40.67 23.92 -20.82
C ASP A 255 -41.39 23.37 -22.09
N GLU A 256 -41.35 24.10 -23.21
CA GLU A 256 -41.94 23.74 -24.50
C GLU A 256 -41.00 22.89 -25.36
N ASN A 257 -39.68 23.15 -25.33
CA ASN A 257 -38.66 22.29 -25.92
C ASN A 257 -38.60 20.91 -25.24
N GLU A 258 -38.58 20.86 -23.91
CA GLU A 258 -38.53 19.60 -23.14
C GLU A 258 -39.77 18.73 -23.43
N LYS A 259 -40.95 19.34 -23.60
CA LYS A 259 -42.17 18.63 -24.03
C LYS A 259 -42.07 18.04 -25.43
N ASN A 260 -41.36 18.71 -26.36
CA ASN A 260 -41.16 18.19 -27.71
C ASN A 260 -40.18 17.01 -27.71
N GLU A 261 -39.07 17.10 -26.97
CA GLU A 261 -38.10 16.00 -26.82
C GLU A 261 -38.72 14.76 -26.16
N ILE A 262 -39.55 14.94 -25.13
CA ILE A 262 -40.33 13.86 -24.51
C ILE A 262 -41.31 13.23 -25.53
N ARG A 263 -41.91 14.03 -26.41
CA ARG A 263 -42.81 13.55 -27.47
C ARG A 263 -42.07 12.68 -28.49
N GLU A 264 -40.90 13.10 -28.93
CA GLU A 264 -40.08 12.34 -29.89
C GLU A 264 -39.63 11.00 -29.29
N ARG A 265 -39.09 11.00 -28.06
CA ARG A 265 -38.73 9.76 -27.33
C ARG A 265 -39.92 8.82 -27.13
N THR A 266 -41.11 9.37 -26.89
CA THR A 266 -42.34 8.57 -26.76
C THR A 266 -42.73 7.92 -28.09
N ASN A 267 -42.61 8.65 -29.21
CA ASN A 267 -42.90 8.14 -30.54
C ASN A 267 -41.91 7.03 -30.97
N GLU A 268 -40.61 7.19 -30.69
CA GLU A 268 -39.62 6.11 -30.93
C GLU A 268 -39.91 4.85 -30.10
N SER A 269 -40.33 5.01 -28.84
CA SER A 269 -40.68 3.90 -27.95
C SER A 269 -41.91 3.14 -28.45
N ILE A 270 -42.91 3.84 -29.00
CA ILE A 270 -44.08 3.22 -29.61
C ILE A 270 -43.71 2.43 -30.87
N PHE A 271 -42.83 2.96 -31.73
CA PHE A 271 -42.41 2.27 -32.96
C PHE A 271 -41.72 0.92 -32.67
N LYS A 272 -40.88 0.86 -31.63
CA LYS A 272 -40.16 -0.36 -31.21
C LYS A 272 -41.04 -1.41 -30.52
N ALA A 273 -42.26 -1.07 -30.10
CA ALA A 273 -43.17 -2.00 -29.44
C ALA A 273 -43.97 -2.89 -30.42
N THR A 274 -43.92 -2.61 -31.73
CA THR A 274 -44.83 -3.20 -32.74
C THR A 274 -44.33 -4.48 -33.42
N GLU A 275 -43.04 -4.85 -33.31
CA GLU A 275 -42.43 -5.92 -34.13
C GLU A 275 -42.31 -7.31 -33.44
N THR A 276 -42.79 -7.50 -32.21
CA THR A 276 -42.65 -8.80 -31.50
C THR A 276 -43.96 -9.33 -30.91
N ASN A 277 -44.81 -9.92 -31.77
CA ASN A 277 -45.89 -10.82 -31.37
C ASN A 277 -46.04 -11.95 -32.40
N ASP A 278 -45.82 -13.22 -32.01
CA ASP A 278 -46.77 -14.28 -32.36
C ASP A 278 -46.64 -15.63 -31.58
N VAL A 279 -47.75 -16.38 -31.54
CA VAL A 279 -47.92 -17.85 -31.31
C VAL A 279 -47.35 -18.54 -30.03
N LYS A 280 -48.10 -18.39 -28.92
CA LYS A 280 -48.82 -19.42 -28.07
C LYS A 280 -48.88 -20.93 -28.50
N PRO A 281 -49.45 -21.91 -27.72
CA PRO A 281 -49.94 -21.94 -26.31
C PRO A 281 -49.76 -23.29 -25.51
N GLN A 282 -50.43 -23.41 -24.32
CA GLN A 282 -50.84 -24.63 -23.56
C GLN A 282 -49.73 -25.45 -22.83
N THR A 283 -49.89 -26.04 -21.63
CA THR A 283 -50.94 -26.15 -20.56
C THR A 283 -50.26 -26.63 -19.24
N GLY A 284 -50.85 -26.65 -18.02
CA GLY A 284 -52.16 -26.19 -17.50
C GLY A 284 -52.66 -27.01 -16.28
N LEU A 285 -53.23 -26.33 -15.25
CA LEU A 285 -54.04 -26.84 -14.10
C LEU A 285 -53.44 -27.90 -13.13
N GLN A 286 -53.35 -27.57 -11.83
CA GLN A 286 -54.37 -27.93 -10.82
C GLN A 286 -54.15 -27.25 -9.44
N VAL A 287 -55.18 -27.33 -8.58
CA VAL A 287 -55.29 -26.70 -7.25
C VAL A 287 -55.61 -27.78 -6.20
N LYS A 288 -55.13 -27.64 -4.96
CA LYS A 288 -55.85 -28.18 -3.77
C LYS A 288 -55.44 -27.53 -2.45
N ASN A 289 -56.44 -27.36 -1.58
CA ASN A 289 -56.31 -26.94 -0.19
C ASN A 289 -56.35 -28.18 0.73
N SER A 290 -55.88 -28.02 1.97
CA SER A 290 -56.53 -28.61 3.14
C SER A 290 -56.19 -27.78 4.39
N ASN A 291 -57.15 -27.62 5.29
CA ASN A 291 -56.93 -27.11 6.64
C ASN A 291 -56.47 -28.26 7.55
N ASP A 292 -56.10 -27.92 8.79
CA ASP A 292 -56.60 -28.46 10.07
C ASP A 292 -55.53 -28.12 11.13
N ALA A 293 -55.77 -27.36 12.20
CA ALA A 293 -56.85 -27.27 13.20
C ALA A 293 -56.54 -28.11 14.46
N ASP A 294 -56.72 -27.44 15.60
CA ASP A 294 -56.87 -27.97 16.98
C ASP A 294 -55.69 -28.76 17.59
N GLU A 295 -55.64 -29.00 18.90
CA GLU A 295 -55.88 -28.16 20.10
C GLU A 295 -55.37 -28.98 21.30
N ASP A 296 -54.60 -28.41 22.24
CA ASP A 296 -54.74 -28.76 23.66
C ASP A 296 -54.01 -27.79 24.61
N GLN A 297 -54.36 -27.83 25.90
CA GLN A 297 -53.97 -26.86 26.93
C GLN A 297 -53.26 -27.50 28.15
N ARG A 298 -53.11 -26.69 29.23
CA ARG A 298 -52.84 -27.04 30.64
C ARG A 298 -51.34 -27.05 31.05
N GLU A 299 -50.90 -26.09 31.88
CA GLU A 299 -51.05 -25.98 33.36
C GLU A 299 -49.95 -26.80 34.09
N GLU A 300 -49.35 -26.38 35.22
CA GLU A 300 -49.46 -25.11 35.98
C GLU A 300 -48.22 -24.93 36.88
N SER A 301 -48.05 -23.72 37.44
CA SER A 301 -47.12 -23.37 38.55
C SER A 301 -45.60 -23.54 38.24
N GLY A 302 -44.67 -22.82 38.86
CA GLY A 302 -44.72 -21.95 40.05
C GLY A 302 -43.88 -22.57 41.19
N GLY A 303 -43.04 -21.85 41.92
CA GLY A 303 -42.68 -20.43 41.87
C GLY A 303 -42.05 -19.99 43.20
N SER A 304 -41.48 -18.78 43.25
CA SER A 304 -40.92 -18.14 44.46
C SER A 304 -39.62 -18.77 45.02
N ALA A 305 -38.72 -18.08 45.75
CA ALA A 305 -38.15 -16.72 45.68
C ALA A 305 -37.04 -16.63 46.79
N VAL A 306 -36.46 -15.43 47.01
CA VAL A 306 -35.79 -15.00 48.26
C VAL A 306 -34.43 -15.68 48.58
N GLU A 307 -33.37 -15.03 49.08
CA GLU A 307 -32.90 -13.63 49.06
C GLU A 307 -31.37 -13.66 49.37
N THR A 308 -30.52 -12.96 48.63
CA THR A 308 -29.94 -11.63 48.94
C THR A 308 -28.76 -11.63 49.94
N CYS A 309 -27.55 -11.34 49.42
CA CYS A 309 -26.40 -10.73 50.14
C CYS A 309 -25.68 -11.60 51.23
N ILE A 310 -24.51 -11.24 51.79
CA ILE A 310 -23.70 -10.00 51.73
C ILE A 310 -22.19 -10.27 51.96
N GLN A 311 -21.30 -9.38 51.46
CA GLN A 311 -19.88 -9.16 51.89
C GLN A 311 -18.85 -10.32 51.72
N SER A 312 -17.53 -10.07 51.68
CA SER A 312 -16.77 -8.86 51.28
C SER A 312 -15.26 -9.15 51.06
N MET A 313 -14.59 -8.18 50.41
CA MET A 313 -13.24 -7.69 50.71
C MET A 313 -11.99 -8.60 50.56
N ASP A 314 -11.15 -8.13 49.63
CA ASP A 314 -9.77 -7.70 49.88
C ASP A 314 -8.56 -8.65 49.74
N ASN A 315 -7.78 -8.27 48.72
CA ASN A 315 -6.36 -7.85 48.79
C ASN A 315 -5.23 -8.82 48.44
N LYS A 316 -4.53 -8.40 47.36
CA LYS A 316 -3.07 -8.35 47.17
C LYS A 316 -2.30 -9.64 46.82
N LYS A 317 -1.45 -9.47 45.80
CA LYS A 317 0.01 -9.67 45.73
C LYS A 317 0.65 -10.81 46.57
N GLU A 318 1.74 -11.46 46.14
CA GLU A 318 2.76 -11.06 45.16
C GLU A 318 3.44 -12.27 44.49
N LYS A 319 3.92 -12.05 43.25
CA LYS A 319 5.05 -12.68 42.53
C LYS A 319 5.80 -13.91 43.13
N SER A 320 5.98 -14.88 42.22
CA SER A 320 7.28 -15.47 41.80
C SER A 320 7.84 -16.78 42.40
N ARG A 321 8.68 -17.40 41.56
CA ARG A 321 9.45 -18.66 41.68
C ARG A 321 8.59 -19.94 41.60
N VAL A 322 8.78 -20.88 40.66
CA VAL A 322 9.97 -21.49 39.99
C VAL A 322 10.59 -22.63 40.82
N ILE A 323 10.85 -23.76 40.15
CA ILE A 323 11.17 -25.10 40.70
C ILE A 323 9.96 -25.74 41.43
N GLY A 324 9.54 -26.99 41.21
CA GLY A 324 10.01 -28.01 40.28
C GLY A 324 9.96 -29.43 40.89
N GLN A 325 9.57 -30.42 40.07
CA GLN A 325 9.69 -31.87 40.29
C GLN A 325 8.78 -32.61 41.31
N SER A 326 8.27 -33.75 40.82
CA SER A 326 8.36 -35.10 41.45
C SER A 326 7.12 -35.79 42.06
N LYS A 327 6.34 -36.40 41.15
CA LYS A 327 5.96 -37.86 41.13
C LYS A 327 4.99 -38.43 42.20
N LYS A 328 4.41 -39.58 41.79
CA LYS A 328 3.73 -40.64 42.58
C LYS A 328 2.30 -40.32 43.04
N ASN A 329 1.35 -41.27 43.04
CA ASN A 329 1.41 -42.73 42.76
C ASN A 329 0.33 -43.21 41.78
N ASP A 330 0.59 -44.35 41.13
CA ASP A 330 -0.39 -45.16 40.41
C ASP A 330 -1.47 -45.79 41.31
N LYS A 331 -2.68 -45.96 40.73
CA LYS A 331 -3.70 -47.02 40.95
C LYS A 331 -4.90 -46.73 40.05
N GLY A 332 -5.52 -47.66 39.33
CA GLY A 332 -5.17 -49.06 39.07
C GLY A 332 -6.37 -49.90 38.61
N LEU A 333 -6.23 -50.60 37.48
CA LEU A 333 -7.08 -51.69 36.95
C LEU A 333 -8.54 -51.43 36.50
N THR A 334 -8.74 -51.56 35.18
CA THR A 334 -9.90 -52.22 34.50
C THR A 334 -11.27 -51.49 34.51
N LYS A 335 -12.25 -51.77 33.63
CA LYS A 335 -12.49 -52.97 32.79
C LYS A 335 -13.37 -52.65 31.55
N LYS A 336 -13.05 -53.27 30.40
CA LYS A 336 -13.92 -53.77 29.30
C LYS A 336 -15.17 -52.97 28.79
N GLN A 337 -15.19 -52.77 27.46
CA GLN A 337 -16.17 -53.27 26.45
C GLN A 337 -17.70 -53.02 26.59
N SER A 338 -18.54 -52.95 25.52
CA SER A 338 -18.39 -52.53 24.11
C SER A 338 -19.71 -52.72 23.32
N THR A 339 -20.26 -51.67 22.69
CA THR A 339 -21.26 -51.71 21.57
C THR A 339 -21.28 -50.31 20.94
N LYS A 340 -21.22 -50.04 19.62
CA LYS A 340 -21.52 -50.77 18.35
C LYS A 340 -23.00 -50.74 17.92
N ILE A 341 -23.29 -49.90 16.91
CA ILE A 341 -24.32 -49.94 15.84
C ILE A 341 -24.02 -48.64 15.01
N GLU A 342 -23.67 -48.62 13.71
CA GLU A 342 -24.27 -49.17 12.47
C GLU A 342 -25.60 -48.49 12.07
N ASN A 343 -25.92 -48.14 10.83
CA ASN A 343 -25.19 -48.23 9.54
C ASN A 343 -25.64 -47.10 8.59
N GLY A 344 -24.70 -46.63 7.76
CA GLY A 344 -24.93 -46.47 6.32
C GLY A 344 -25.61 -45.18 5.79
N HIS A 345 -25.62 -44.96 4.47
CA HIS A 345 -24.96 -45.75 3.42
C HIS A 345 -24.73 -44.95 2.12
N LYS A 346 -23.57 -45.19 1.47
CA LYS A 346 -23.30 -45.05 0.02
C LYS A 346 -23.86 -43.82 -0.73
N ASN A 347 -22.96 -43.15 -1.44
CA ASN A 347 -23.00 -43.33 -2.90
C ASN A 347 -21.59 -43.54 -3.49
N LYS A 348 -21.51 -44.20 -4.65
CA LYS A 348 -20.26 -44.48 -5.38
C LYS A 348 -20.53 -44.29 -6.86
N ASN A 349 -19.53 -43.81 -7.61
CA ASN A 349 -19.36 -44.28 -8.98
C ASN A 349 -17.88 -44.42 -9.35
N LYS A 350 -17.60 -45.39 -10.22
CA LYS A 350 -16.31 -45.62 -10.91
C LYS A 350 -16.47 -45.05 -12.35
N THR A 351 -15.49 -45.02 -13.26
CA THR A 351 -14.87 -46.21 -13.89
C THR A 351 -13.78 -45.86 -14.93
N LYS A 352 -12.59 -46.49 -14.76
CA LYS A 352 -11.54 -46.87 -15.76
C LYS A 352 -10.71 -45.82 -16.53
N GLN A 353 -9.53 -46.32 -16.96
CA GLN A 353 -8.51 -45.72 -17.81
C GLN A 353 -8.66 -46.18 -19.29
N ILE A 354 -8.21 -45.33 -20.23
CA ILE A 354 -7.44 -45.63 -21.47
C ILE A 354 -6.58 -44.35 -21.68
N LEU A 355 -5.24 -44.32 -21.57
CA LEU A 355 -4.14 -44.84 -22.41
C LEU A 355 -3.84 -44.03 -23.71
N ASP A 356 -2.72 -43.29 -23.64
CA ASP A 356 -1.79 -42.84 -24.70
C ASP A 356 -2.15 -41.85 -25.83
N THR A 357 -1.06 -41.23 -26.31
CA THR A 357 -0.89 -40.16 -27.31
C THR A 357 -1.18 -38.72 -26.80
N SER A 358 -0.44 -37.68 -27.21
CA SER A 358 0.61 -37.58 -28.25
C SER A 358 1.85 -36.77 -27.81
N LYS A 359 2.95 -36.88 -28.57
CA LYS A 359 4.15 -36.04 -28.41
C LYS A 359 3.91 -34.65 -28.99
N GLN A 360 4.49 -33.60 -28.39
CA GLN A 360 5.03 -32.49 -29.17
C GLN A 360 6.22 -31.82 -28.48
N GLU A 361 7.18 -31.38 -29.29
CA GLU A 361 8.48 -30.88 -28.84
C GLU A 361 8.46 -29.35 -28.70
N ARG A 362 9.10 -28.82 -27.66
CA ARG A 362 9.60 -27.43 -27.67
C ARG A 362 11.04 -27.40 -27.16
N LYS A 363 11.96 -27.02 -28.06
CA LYS A 363 13.36 -26.75 -27.73
C LYS A 363 13.44 -25.58 -26.75
N VAL A 364 14.07 -25.79 -25.60
CA VAL A 364 14.61 -24.68 -24.80
C VAL A 364 16.04 -24.45 -25.27
N VAL A 365 16.38 -23.20 -25.61
CA VAL A 365 17.75 -22.80 -25.96
C VAL A 365 18.48 -22.43 -24.67
N SER A 366 19.30 -23.34 -24.15
CA SER A 366 20.17 -23.09 -23.00
C SER A 366 21.57 -22.70 -23.47
N SER A 367 21.89 -21.41 -23.46
CA SER A 367 23.27 -20.93 -23.63
C SER A 367 24.06 -21.12 -22.32
N PRO A 368 25.32 -21.61 -22.37
CA PRO A 368 26.11 -21.88 -21.17
C PRO A 368 26.91 -20.67 -20.70
N VAL A 369 27.03 -20.50 -19.38
CA VAL A 369 28.07 -19.66 -18.75
C VAL A 369 28.71 -20.47 -17.62
N ALA A 370 29.89 -21.02 -17.87
CA ALA A 370 30.69 -21.73 -16.87
C ALA A 370 32.18 -21.67 -17.23
N GLY A 371 32.98 -21.11 -16.32
CA GLY A 371 34.43 -21.00 -16.41
C GLY A 371 34.94 -19.96 -15.39
N GLN A 372 36.07 -20.13 -14.69
CA GLN A 372 37.02 -21.24 -14.71
C GLN A 372 37.60 -21.49 -13.30
N THR A 373 38.14 -22.67 -13.06
CA THR A 373 39.31 -22.86 -12.19
C THR A 373 39.98 -24.19 -12.55
N ASN A 374 41.32 -24.24 -12.53
CA ASN A 374 42.11 -25.39 -12.99
C ASN A 374 43.11 -25.82 -11.91
N ALA A 375 43.14 -27.11 -11.57
CA ALA A 375 44.26 -27.73 -10.84
C ALA A 375 44.39 -29.24 -11.20
N LEU A 376 45.59 -29.63 -11.60
CA LEU A 376 45.95 -30.95 -12.16
C LEU A 376 45.70 -32.16 -11.22
N SER A 377 45.36 -33.34 -11.77
CA SER A 377 46.39 -34.37 -12.08
C SER A 377 45.91 -35.72 -12.67
N SER A 378 46.59 -36.14 -13.74
CA SER A 378 47.15 -37.49 -13.99
C SER A 378 46.29 -38.79 -14.07
N SER A 379 46.02 -39.23 -15.31
CA SER A 379 46.06 -40.65 -15.80
C SER A 379 44.99 -41.65 -15.29
N ARG A 380 44.65 -42.76 -15.99
CA ARG A 380 45.20 -43.41 -17.21
C ARG A 380 44.08 -44.08 -18.05
N THR A 381 44.41 -44.51 -19.27
CA THR A 381 43.51 -45.04 -20.33
C THR A 381 43.14 -46.54 -20.22
N VAL A 382 42.12 -47.00 -20.97
CA VAL A 382 42.24 -48.00 -22.09
C VAL A 382 40.89 -48.49 -22.70
N HIS A 383 40.72 -48.28 -24.02
CA HIS A 383 39.90 -49.06 -25.00
C HIS A 383 38.34 -49.06 -24.93
N LYS A 384 37.56 -49.37 -25.99
CA LYS A 384 37.88 -49.94 -27.34
C LYS A 384 36.84 -49.57 -28.45
N GLN A 385 37.33 -49.23 -29.66
CA GLN A 385 36.66 -49.40 -30.99
C GLN A 385 35.32 -48.63 -31.26
N LYS A 386 34.87 -48.35 -32.49
CA LYS A 386 35.25 -48.84 -33.85
C LYS A 386 34.86 -47.83 -34.96
N THR A 387 35.74 -47.62 -35.98
CA THR A 387 35.43 -47.14 -37.37
C THR A 387 34.77 -45.74 -37.58
N SER A 388 35.01 -44.97 -38.67
CA SER A 388 35.78 -45.20 -39.92
C SER A 388 36.25 -43.92 -40.64
N LYS A 389 37.47 -43.98 -41.23
CA LYS A 389 37.99 -43.33 -42.47
C LYS A 389 37.48 -41.93 -42.92
N SER A 390 38.39 -40.95 -43.03
CA SER A 390 38.74 -40.30 -44.33
C SER A 390 40.03 -39.44 -44.29
N THR A 391 41.10 -39.98 -44.89
CA THR A 391 42.04 -39.38 -45.88
C THR A 391 42.62 -37.94 -45.79
N ALA A 392 43.97 -37.87 -45.89
CA ALA A 392 44.82 -36.83 -46.53
C ALA A 392 44.96 -35.42 -45.89
N ASN A 393 46.13 -34.73 -45.92
CA ASN A 393 47.47 -35.05 -46.45
C ASN A 393 48.60 -34.23 -45.77
N ASN A 394 49.86 -34.71 -45.92
CA ASN A 394 51.17 -34.00 -45.97
C ASN A 394 51.59 -32.99 -44.85
N GLU A 395 52.66 -33.25 -44.08
CA GLU A 395 54.09 -32.83 -44.27
C GLU A 395 54.46 -31.65 -43.32
N THR A 396 55.70 -31.43 -42.84
CA THR A 396 57.02 -32.03 -43.14
C THR A 396 57.96 -32.06 -41.91
N SER A 397 59.02 -32.88 -42.00
CA SER A 397 60.36 -32.78 -41.36
C SER A 397 60.55 -32.67 -39.82
N ALA A 398 61.66 -33.26 -39.37
CA ALA A 398 62.16 -33.21 -37.98
C ALA A 398 63.72 -33.15 -37.98
N THR A 399 64.33 -33.26 -36.79
CA THR A 399 65.80 -33.19 -36.49
C THR A 399 66.36 -31.75 -36.43
N SER A 400 67.22 -31.38 -35.48
CA SER A 400 68.59 -31.92 -35.29
C SER A 400 69.00 -32.22 -33.84
N LYS A 401 70.24 -32.72 -33.65
CA LYS A 401 70.82 -33.22 -32.37
C LYS A 401 72.12 -32.48 -31.99
N SER A 402 72.58 -32.70 -30.75
CA SER A 402 73.92 -32.38 -30.21
C SER A 402 74.13 -30.89 -29.85
N HIS A 403 75.04 -30.48 -28.95
CA HIS A 403 76.37 -31.02 -28.63
C HIS A 403 76.66 -31.29 -27.13
N GLN A 404 77.94 -31.53 -26.76
CA GLN A 404 78.36 -32.09 -25.47
C GLN A 404 79.26 -31.17 -24.59
N ARG A 405 79.36 -31.52 -23.29
CA ARG A 405 80.51 -31.35 -22.35
C ARG A 405 80.91 -29.94 -21.87
N ALA A 406 80.90 -29.77 -20.54
CA ALA A 406 82.04 -29.20 -19.79
C ALA A 406 82.09 -29.67 -18.31
N ILE A 407 83.17 -30.41 -17.98
CA ILE A 407 84.03 -30.38 -16.76
C ILE A 407 83.42 -30.38 -15.32
N LYS A 408 84.09 -31.11 -14.41
CA LYS A 408 83.83 -31.20 -12.95
C LYS A 408 84.81 -30.37 -12.10
N SER A 409 84.32 -29.81 -10.99
CA SER A 409 85.07 -29.51 -9.75
C SER A 409 84.08 -29.12 -8.63
N ARG A 410 84.32 -29.27 -7.32
CA ARG A 410 85.15 -30.20 -6.51
C ARG A 410 84.61 -30.15 -5.06
N THR A 411 84.50 -31.26 -4.34
CA THR A 411 84.35 -31.27 -2.85
C THR A 411 85.71 -31.12 -2.17
N PRO A 412 85.77 -30.68 -0.89
CA PRO A 412 85.76 -31.57 0.30
C PRO A 412 84.71 -31.12 1.36
N ASP A 413 84.05 -31.98 2.13
CA ASP A 413 84.49 -32.95 3.17
C ASP A 413 84.81 -32.32 4.55
N ASN A 414 83.95 -32.58 5.56
CA ASN A 414 84.20 -33.28 6.84
C ASN A 414 82.97 -33.11 7.78
N LYS A 415 82.44 -34.17 8.42
CA LYS A 415 82.64 -34.64 9.82
C LYS A 415 82.23 -33.61 10.89
N ILE A 416 81.68 -33.97 12.05
CA ILE A 416 81.88 -35.17 12.90
C ILE A 416 80.55 -35.79 13.36
N ALA A 417 80.57 -37.05 13.79
CA ALA A 417 79.48 -37.75 14.49
C ALA A 417 80.05 -38.52 15.68
N GLU A 418 79.33 -38.57 16.81
CA GLU A 418 79.56 -39.40 18.02
C GLU A 418 78.42 -39.09 19.03
N THR A 419 77.85 -39.99 19.86
CA THR A 419 77.83 -41.48 19.89
C THR A 419 76.75 -41.99 20.89
N GLN A 420 76.36 -43.27 20.77
CA GLN A 420 76.05 -44.19 21.89
C GLN A 420 74.83 -43.94 22.82
N GLU A 421 74.21 -44.95 23.47
CA GLU A 421 74.11 -46.41 23.22
C GLU A 421 72.90 -46.97 24.01
N ASN A 422 72.30 -48.08 23.56
CA ASN A 422 72.07 -49.26 24.43
C ASN A 422 71.46 -50.47 23.70
N HIS A 423 71.96 -51.64 24.13
CA HIS A 423 71.61 -53.02 23.80
C HIS A 423 70.09 -53.33 23.75
N THR A 424 69.52 -54.06 22.78
CA THR A 424 69.72 -55.44 22.26
C THR A 424 69.32 -56.60 23.19
N GLU A 425 68.34 -57.39 22.77
CA GLU A 425 68.38 -58.82 22.38
C GLU A 425 67.02 -59.12 21.69
N GLY A 426 66.79 -60.05 20.75
CA GLY A 426 67.39 -61.32 20.33
C GLY A 426 66.21 -62.33 20.19
N ARG A 427 66.04 -63.24 19.22
CA ARG A 427 66.76 -63.73 18.02
C ARG A 427 65.71 -64.11 16.95
N GLN A 428 65.92 -63.88 15.64
CA GLN A 428 66.50 -64.80 14.63
C GLN A 428 65.83 -66.18 14.47
N GLU A 429 65.36 -66.46 13.23
CA GLU A 429 65.47 -67.71 12.42
C GLU A 429 64.23 -67.87 11.48
N ASP A 430 64.32 -68.27 10.20
CA ASP A 430 65.49 -68.33 9.31
C ASP A 430 65.14 -68.02 7.83
N LYS A 431 65.87 -67.09 7.20
CA LYS A 431 66.89 -67.28 6.15
C LYS A 431 66.48 -68.03 4.84
N LYS A 432 66.58 -67.24 3.75
CA LYS A 432 67.26 -67.57 2.46
C LYS A 432 66.56 -68.60 1.54
N SER A 433 66.89 -68.69 0.25
CA SER A 433 68.03 -68.12 -0.50
C SER A 433 67.67 -67.58 -1.90
N SER A 434 68.58 -66.76 -2.44
CA SER A 434 68.94 -66.60 -3.87
C SER A 434 67.81 -66.67 -4.94
N SER A 435 67.41 -65.60 -5.61
CA SER A 435 68.20 -64.70 -6.48
C SER A 435 68.85 -65.34 -7.72
N ALA A 436 68.71 -64.64 -8.85
CA ALA A 436 69.50 -64.73 -10.08
C ALA A 436 69.25 -65.90 -11.07
N LYS A 437 68.63 -65.52 -12.20
CA LYS A 437 69.02 -65.86 -13.59
C LYS A 437 69.32 -67.33 -13.94
N SER A 438 68.48 -67.89 -14.82
CA SER A 438 68.85 -67.99 -16.25
C SER A 438 67.67 -68.29 -17.18
N SER A 439 67.92 -68.06 -18.48
CA SER A 439 67.44 -68.84 -19.65
C SER A 439 66.00 -69.37 -19.74
N LEU A 440 65.29 -68.83 -20.72
CA LEU A 440 64.73 -69.55 -21.89
C LEU A 440 64.25 -71.01 -21.76
N LYS A 441 63.10 -71.23 -22.41
CA LYS A 441 62.66 -72.44 -23.14
C LYS A 441 62.13 -73.64 -22.33
N THR A 442 60.92 -74.03 -22.73
CA THR A 442 60.51 -75.36 -23.23
C THR A 442 61.45 -76.56 -22.94
N ASP A 443 60.93 -77.76 -22.60
CA ASP A 443 59.61 -78.28 -22.98
C ASP A 443 59.13 -79.54 -22.21
N LEU A 444 57.91 -79.97 -22.56
CA LEU A 444 57.38 -81.34 -22.55
C LEU A 444 57.08 -82.09 -21.21
N GLN A 445 55.81 -82.54 -21.19
CA GLN A 445 55.26 -83.75 -20.54
C GLN A 445 54.91 -83.66 -19.04
N ARG A 446 53.63 -83.75 -18.62
CA ARG A 446 52.58 -84.81 -18.80
C ARG A 446 52.86 -86.03 -17.90
N THR A 447 51.89 -86.65 -17.21
CA THR A 447 50.44 -86.41 -16.92
C THR A 447 50.19 -87.06 -15.52
N ASP A 448 49.08 -86.92 -14.76
CA ASP A 448 47.67 -87.27 -15.04
C ASP A 448 46.72 -86.69 -13.95
N THR A 449 46.81 -85.39 -13.64
CA THR A 449 45.96 -84.73 -12.61
C THR A 449 45.29 -83.43 -13.09
N SER A 450 45.04 -83.31 -14.40
CA SER A 450 44.55 -82.09 -15.05
C SER A 450 43.17 -81.65 -14.55
N ASP A 451 42.18 -82.54 -14.61
CA ASP A 451 40.79 -82.08 -14.69
C ASP A 451 40.21 -81.69 -13.32
N SER A 452 40.57 -82.41 -12.25
CA SER A 452 40.21 -82.00 -10.87
C SER A 452 40.88 -80.69 -10.45
N HIS A 453 42.03 -80.33 -11.04
CA HIS A 453 42.67 -79.03 -10.81
C HIS A 453 42.11 -77.91 -11.70
N LEU A 454 41.55 -78.23 -12.87
CA LEU A 454 40.80 -77.25 -13.67
C LEU A 454 39.47 -76.90 -12.99
N GLU A 455 38.63 -77.87 -12.61
CA GLU A 455 37.36 -77.58 -11.89
C GLU A 455 37.59 -76.77 -10.61
N LYS A 456 38.60 -77.14 -9.79
CA LYS A 456 38.93 -76.41 -8.55
C LYS A 456 39.48 -75.00 -8.82
N ARG A 457 40.10 -74.76 -9.97
CA ARG A 457 40.63 -73.45 -10.35
C ARG A 457 39.54 -72.56 -10.96
N GLU A 458 38.66 -73.12 -11.78
CA GLU A 458 37.50 -72.40 -12.32
C GLU A 458 36.51 -72.03 -11.22
N THR A 459 36.18 -72.97 -10.32
CA THR A 459 35.33 -72.66 -9.15
C THR A 459 35.96 -71.65 -8.20
N TRP A 460 37.29 -71.63 -8.02
CA TRP A 460 37.98 -70.59 -7.23
C TRP A 460 37.96 -69.22 -7.93
N ILE A 461 38.18 -69.17 -9.26
CA ILE A 461 38.08 -67.93 -10.06
C ILE A 461 36.66 -67.38 -10.05
N ASP A 462 35.63 -68.22 -10.14
CA ASP A 462 34.24 -67.79 -10.04
C ASP A 462 33.83 -67.43 -8.59
N LEU A 463 34.47 -68.00 -7.57
CA LEU A 463 34.31 -67.52 -6.19
C LEU A 463 34.92 -66.13 -6.00
N GLN A 464 36.12 -65.89 -6.54
CA GLN A 464 36.75 -64.57 -6.59
C GLN A 464 35.85 -63.57 -7.32
N ARG A 465 35.42 -63.88 -8.55
CA ARG A 465 34.52 -63.03 -9.35
C ARG A 465 33.21 -62.74 -8.63
N LYS A 466 32.57 -63.75 -8.00
CA LYS A 466 31.34 -63.55 -7.20
C LYS A 466 31.59 -62.71 -5.95
N LYS A 467 32.76 -62.82 -5.31
CA LYS A 467 33.13 -61.95 -4.19
C LYS A 467 33.31 -60.51 -4.67
N GLU A 468 34.12 -60.28 -5.71
CA GLU A 468 34.33 -58.96 -6.32
C GLU A 468 33.01 -58.33 -6.81
N GLU A 469 32.12 -59.13 -7.40
CA GLU A 469 30.80 -58.65 -7.87
C GLU A 469 29.88 -58.31 -6.68
N MET A 470 29.91 -59.07 -5.59
CA MET A 470 29.18 -58.72 -4.35
C MET A 470 29.80 -57.52 -3.62
N GLU A 471 31.12 -57.37 -3.64
CA GLU A 471 31.87 -56.28 -3.01
C GLU A 471 31.64 -54.97 -3.79
N LYS A 472 31.68 -55.03 -5.13
CA LYS A 472 31.25 -53.95 -6.02
C LYS A 472 29.76 -53.62 -5.85
N LYS A 473 28.87 -54.61 -5.75
CA LYS A 473 27.43 -54.36 -5.47
C LYS A 473 27.18 -53.79 -4.07
N LYS A 474 28.07 -54.03 -3.10
CA LYS A 474 28.05 -53.34 -1.79
C LYS A 474 28.51 -51.90 -1.93
N GLU A 475 29.63 -51.64 -2.62
CA GLU A 475 30.08 -50.26 -2.89
C GLU A 475 29.05 -49.46 -3.68
N GLU A 476 28.42 -50.07 -4.69
CA GLU A 476 27.45 -49.43 -5.57
C GLU A 476 26.18 -49.06 -4.80
N LYS A 477 25.66 -49.99 -3.97
CA LYS A 477 24.58 -49.71 -3.01
C LYS A 477 24.97 -48.69 -1.93
N GLU A 478 26.22 -48.67 -1.51
CA GLU A 478 26.70 -47.71 -0.50
C GLU A 478 26.85 -46.30 -1.11
N LYS A 479 27.33 -46.19 -2.35
CA LYS A 479 27.31 -44.95 -3.15
C LYS A 479 25.86 -44.49 -3.40
N GLU A 480 24.94 -45.42 -3.67
CA GLU A 480 23.51 -45.17 -3.83
C GLU A 480 22.85 -44.70 -2.51
N ARG A 481 23.20 -45.30 -1.36
CA ARG A 481 22.78 -44.87 -0.01
C ARG A 481 23.32 -43.48 0.34
N ARG A 482 24.56 -43.17 -0.03
CA ARG A 482 25.21 -41.88 0.25
C ARG A 482 24.77 -40.74 -0.68
N ASN A 483 24.08 -41.02 -1.78
CA ASN A 483 23.54 -39.98 -2.66
C ASN A 483 22.31 -39.29 -2.00
N PRO A 484 22.35 -37.97 -1.71
CA PRO A 484 21.22 -37.27 -1.09
C PRO A 484 19.93 -37.26 -1.91
N GLN A 485 19.99 -37.53 -3.22
CA GLN A 485 18.80 -37.68 -4.06
C GLN A 485 17.96 -38.93 -3.72
N ASN A 486 18.57 -39.91 -3.03
CA ASN A 486 17.94 -41.17 -2.65
C ASN A 486 17.50 -41.20 -1.17
N TRP A 487 17.63 -40.08 -0.44
CA TRP A 487 17.35 -40.02 0.99
C TRP A 487 15.86 -39.88 1.30
N PRO A 488 15.31 -40.63 2.27
CA PRO A 488 13.97 -40.38 2.78
C PRO A 488 13.85 -38.94 3.27
N THR A 489 12.69 -38.34 2.98
CA THR A 489 12.41 -36.93 3.22
C THR A 489 11.15 -36.81 4.07
N TYR A 490 11.27 -36.11 5.19
CA TYR A 490 10.28 -36.01 6.24
C TYR A 490 9.76 -34.58 6.33
N THR A 491 8.48 -34.36 6.04
CA THR A 491 7.80 -33.09 6.31
C THR A 491 7.44 -33.01 7.79
N TYR A 492 7.73 -31.88 8.43
CA TYR A 492 7.29 -31.56 9.79
C TYR A 492 6.21 -30.48 9.68
N GLU A 493 5.05 -30.79 10.21
CA GLU A 493 3.85 -29.95 10.14
C GLU A 493 3.75 -29.10 11.41
N ARG A 494 3.04 -27.97 11.34
CA ARG A 494 2.82 -27.06 12.48
C ARG A 494 1.73 -27.62 13.41
N GLU A 495 1.69 -27.20 14.67
CA GLU A 495 0.57 -27.60 15.53
C GLU A 495 -0.72 -26.90 15.03
N PRO A 496 -1.88 -27.59 14.99
CA PRO A 496 -3.09 -27.08 14.31
C PRO A 496 -3.72 -25.84 14.96
N ASN A 497 -3.21 -25.42 16.12
CA ASN A 497 -3.63 -24.20 16.84
C ASN A 497 -2.69 -23.00 16.58
N GLU A 498 -1.58 -23.17 15.86
CA GLU A 498 -0.60 -22.11 15.58
C GLU A 498 -1.05 -21.26 14.38
N HIS A 499 -1.69 -20.11 14.66
CA HIS A 499 -1.90 -19.04 13.67
C HIS A 499 -0.56 -18.56 13.15
N SER A 500 -0.23 -18.91 11.91
CA SER A 500 1.16 -18.93 11.48
C SER A 500 1.32 -18.90 9.95
N PHE A 501 2.41 -18.28 9.50
CA PHE A 501 2.68 -17.77 8.16
C PHE A 501 2.50 -18.81 7.03
N HIS A 502 2.93 -20.05 7.24
CA HIS A 502 2.72 -21.15 6.30
C HIS A 502 1.79 -22.22 6.89
N LYS A 503 0.49 -22.10 6.63
CA LYS A 503 -0.55 -23.08 7.02
C LYS A 503 -0.17 -24.51 6.56
N GLY A 504 0.40 -25.29 7.48
CA GLY A 504 0.64 -26.73 7.33
C GLY A 504 2.10 -27.20 7.41
N ILE A 505 3.13 -26.39 7.12
CA ILE A 505 4.53 -26.87 7.07
C ILE A 505 5.44 -25.99 7.94
N CYS A 506 6.17 -26.62 8.86
CA CYS A 506 7.21 -25.97 9.64
C CYS A 506 8.59 -26.10 8.96
N CYS A 507 9.02 -27.33 8.64
CA CYS A 507 10.21 -27.58 7.83
C CYS A 507 10.15 -28.94 7.10
N ILE A 508 11.12 -29.20 6.24
CA ILE A 508 11.33 -30.50 5.59
C ILE A 508 12.76 -30.96 5.88
N VAL A 509 12.95 -32.23 6.26
CA VAL A 509 14.27 -32.80 6.54
C VAL A 509 14.53 -34.01 5.65
N SER A 510 15.58 -33.99 4.84
CA SER A 510 16.08 -35.15 4.10
C SER A 510 17.27 -35.76 4.86
N ALA A 511 17.21 -37.05 5.17
CA ALA A 511 18.20 -37.72 6.02
C ALA A 511 18.52 -39.14 5.55
N LEU A 512 19.69 -39.65 5.95
CA LEU A 512 20.21 -40.95 5.54
C LEU A 512 19.25 -42.11 5.91
N PRO A 513 19.05 -43.14 5.05
CA PRO A 513 18.17 -44.27 5.35
C PRO A 513 18.56 -44.97 6.66
N GLY A 514 17.64 -44.99 7.62
CA GLY A 514 17.86 -45.42 9.01
C GLY A 514 17.56 -44.35 10.05
N PHE A 515 17.53 -43.06 9.64
CA PHE A 515 17.04 -41.96 10.48
C PHE A 515 15.52 -41.99 10.61
N ASP A 516 14.98 -41.92 11.83
CA ASP A 516 13.54 -41.88 12.13
C ASP A 516 13.04 -40.43 12.28
N ARG A 517 11.82 -40.15 11.79
CA ARG A 517 11.11 -38.87 11.95
C ARG A 517 10.91 -38.53 13.43
N PHE A 518 10.76 -39.53 14.30
CA PHE A 518 10.56 -39.30 15.74
C PHE A 518 11.83 -38.89 16.51
N CYS A 519 13.01 -38.83 15.86
CA CYS A 519 14.24 -38.31 16.46
C CYS A 519 14.26 -36.79 16.62
N LEU A 520 13.38 -36.05 15.94
CA LEU A 520 13.32 -34.58 15.99
C LEU A 520 11.98 -34.08 16.52
N THR A 521 12.03 -33.05 17.35
CA THR A 521 10.91 -32.16 17.69
C THR A 521 11.12 -30.79 17.08
N THR A 522 10.14 -30.32 16.31
CA THR A 522 10.19 -29.05 15.58
C THR A 522 9.17 -28.07 16.14
N LYS A 523 9.54 -26.79 16.23
CA LYS A 523 8.63 -25.69 16.55
C LYS A 523 8.79 -24.55 15.56
N CYS A 524 7.71 -23.81 15.33
CA CYS A 524 7.69 -22.61 14.51
C CYS A 524 7.16 -21.44 15.36
N SER A 525 7.81 -20.27 15.29
CA SER A 525 7.28 -19.03 15.85
C SER A 525 7.20 -17.93 14.81
N ASP A 526 6.06 -17.24 14.83
CA ASP A 526 5.78 -16.01 14.08
C ASP A 526 5.52 -14.84 15.05
N HIS A 527 5.96 -14.96 16.32
CA HIS A 527 5.71 -13.95 17.33
C HIS A 527 6.60 -12.71 17.11
N PRO A 528 6.04 -11.48 17.12
CA PRO A 528 6.77 -10.24 16.86
C PRO A 528 8.06 -9.97 17.66
N GLN A 529 8.21 -10.59 18.84
CA GLN A 529 9.41 -10.47 19.67
C GLN A 529 10.50 -11.48 19.28
N ASP A 530 10.12 -12.63 18.73
CA ASP A 530 11.08 -13.65 18.30
C ASP A 530 11.67 -13.24 16.94
N LEU A 531 10.84 -12.68 16.05
CA LEU A 531 11.23 -12.15 14.74
C LEU A 531 12.17 -10.91 14.85
N GLU A 532 11.97 -10.06 15.86
CA GLU A 532 12.79 -8.84 16.11
C GLU A 532 14.27 -9.14 16.35
N ILE A 533 14.60 -10.31 16.92
CA ILE A 533 16.00 -10.76 17.18
C ILE A 533 16.83 -10.87 15.88
N PHE A 534 16.15 -11.02 14.74
CA PHE A 534 16.75 -11.21 13.43
C PHE A 534 16.85 -9.92 12.61
N LEU A 535 16.18 -8.85 13.03
CA LEU A 535 16.21 -7.53 12.38
C LEU A 535 17.35 -6.66 12.94
N LYS A 536 18.58 -7.16 12.81
CA LYS A 536 19.78 -6.47 13.29
C LYS A 536 20.14 -5.23 12.46
N ASP A 537 19.67 -5.20 11.23
CA ASP A 537 19.77 -4.07 10.30
C ASP A 537 18.39 -3.87 9.64
N LYS A 538 17.98 -2.62 9.43
CA LYS A 538 16.74 -2.27 8.71
C LYS A 538 16.74 -2.75 7.26
N GLU A 539 17.91 -3.12 6.73
CA GLU A 539 18.05 -3.70 5.39
C GLU A 539 17.45 -5.10 5.25
N GLU A 540 17.43 -5.88 6.33
CA GLU A 540 16.99 -7.28 6.31
C GLU A 540 15.46 -7.34 6.54
N ARG A 541 14.77 -8.21 5.79
CA ARG A 541 13.33 -8.51 5.97
C ARG A 541 13.15 -9.98 6.28
N VAL A 542 12.18 -10.33 7.12
CA VAL A 542 11.97 -11.72 7.54
C VAL A 542 11.03 -12.45 6.58
N MET A 543 11.50 -13.56 6.02
CA MET A 543 10.83 -14.28 4.92
C MET A 543 10.33 -15.66 5.35
N SER A 544 10.57 -16.10 6.58
CA SER A 544 9.98 -17.31 7.17
C SER A 544 9.73 -17.13 8.66
N SER A 545 8.93 -18.02 9.23
CA SER A 545 8.92 -18.27 10.67
C SER A 545 10.33 -18.54 11.21
N VAL A 546 10.53 -18.26 12.50
CA VAL A 546 11.66 -18.80 13.26
C VAL A 546 11.40 -20.29 13.48
N VAL A 547 12.30 -21.16 13.05
CA VAL A 547 12.15 -22.62 13.14
C VAL A 547 13.19 -23.20 14.09
N THR A 548 12.70 -23.74 15.21
CA THR A 548 13.53 -24.43 16.20
C THR A 548 13.44 -25.94 15.97
N VAL A 549 14.57 -26.60 15.70
CA VAL A 549 14.67 -28.06 15.51
C VAL A 549 15.51 -28.64 16.64
N THR A 550 14.92 -29.55 17.42
CA THR A 550 15.54 -30.11 18.64
C THR A 550 15.57 -31.62 18.62
N SER A 551 16.58 -32.20 19.27
CA SER A 551 16.64 -33.63 19.53
C SER A 551 15.58 -34.06 20.54
N THR A 552 14.73 -35.03 20.18
CA THR A 552 13.66 -35.56 21.04
C THR A 552 14.20 -36.12 22.37
N THR A 553 15.42 -36.67 22.34
CA THR A 553 16.12 -37.22 23.52
C THR A 553 16.83 -36.15 24.35
N ARG A 554 16.99 -34.93 23.82
CA ARG A 554 17.83 -33.83 24.34
C ARG A 554 19.32 -34.17 24.49
N SER A 555 19.79 -35.26 23.88
CA SER A 555 21.22 -35.46 23.61
C SER A 555 21.56 -35.00 22.20
N GLN A 556 22.83 -34.69 21.97
CA GLN A 556 23.37 -34.45 20.63
C GLN A 556 23.05 -35.65 19.72
N ILE A 557 22.66 -35.38 18.48
CA ILE A 557 22.38 -36.40 17.47
C ILE A 557 23.67 -36.66 16.68
N GLU A 558 24.35 -37.77 16.96
CA GLU A 558 25.50 -38.20 16.16
C GLU A 558 25.04 -38.68 14.78
N LEU A 559 25.61 -38.11 13.72
CA LEU A 559 25.23 -38.38 12.33
C LEU A 559 26.44 -38.91 11.51
N GLU A 560 26.23 -39.97 10.74
CA GLU A 560 27.24 -40.48 9.78
C GLU A 560 27.49 -39.49 8.63
N LEU A 561 26.43 -38.79 8.21
CA LEU A 561 26.42 -37.76 7.16
C LEU A 561 25.40 -36.68 7.55
N PRO A 562 25.62 -35.40 7.14
CA PRO A 562 24.75 -34.31 7.50
C PRO A 562 23.32 -34.53 6.99
N LEU A 563 22.34 -34.22 7.82
CA LEU A 563 20.95 -34.11 7.39
C LEU A 563 20.72 -32.75 6.72
N TYR A 564 19.81 -32.70 5.74
CA TYR A 564 19.49 -31.48 5.01
C TYR A 564 18.15 -30.95 5.49
N ILE A 565 18.14 -29.76 6.09
CA ILE A 565 16.91 -29.08 6.54
C ILE A 565 16.54 -28.01 5.53
N TYR A 566 15.27 -27.95 5.16
CA TYR A 566 14.70 -26.96 4.26
C TYR A 566 13.56 -26.21 4.96
N ILE A 567 13.67 -24.89 5.01
CA ILE A 567 12.68 -23.97 5.61
C ILE A 567 11.82 -23.38 4.48
N PRO A 568 10.47 -23.44 4.56
CA PRO A 568 9.59 -22.77 3.61
C PRO A 568 9.63 -21.25 3.82
N CYS A 569 9.66 -20.49 2.74
CA CYS A 569 9.74 -19.02 2.79
C CYS A 569 8.87 -18.31 1.76
N ALA A 570 8.60 -17.03 2.02
CA ALA A 570 8.10 -16.08 1.04
C ALA A 570 9.06 -15.91 -0.14
N THR A 571 8.48 -15.61 -1.31
CA THR A 571 9.17 -14.99 -2.44
C THR A 571 8.25 -13.95 -3.05
N ASN A 572 8.49 -12.68 -2.75
CA ASN A 572 7.92 -11.60 -3.54
C ASN A 572 8.66 -11.53 -4.90
N LYS A 573 7.91 -11.32 -5.99
CA LYS A 573 8.48 -11.16 -7.34
C LYS A 573 9.01 -9.75 -7.62
N GLN A 574 8.71 -8.81 -6.73
CA GLN A 574 9.16 -7.42 -6.81
C GLN A 574 10.60 -7.25 -6.29
N ASP A 575 11.01 -8.06 -5.31
CA ASP A 575 12.32 -8.00 -4.66
C ASP A 575 13.45 -8.64 -5.50
N GLN A 576 13.59 -8.26 -6.78
CA GLN A 576 14.60 -8.82 -7.70
C GLN A 576 16.04 -8.43 -7.32
N GLU A 577 16.22 -7.30 -6.63
CA GLU A 577 17.50 -6.79 -6.14
C GLU A 577 17.94 -7.45 -4.80
N ARG A 578 17.15 -8.40 -4.26
CA ARG A 578 17.38 -9.03 -2.96
C ARG A 578 17.66 -10.54 -3.07
N GLU A 579 18.63 -11.02 -2.29
CA GLU A 579 18.88 -12.45 -2.10
C GLU A 579 18.19 -13.01 -0.84
N LEU A 580 17.71 -14.24 -0.94
CA LEU A 580 17.26 -15.04 0.22
C LEU A 580 18.46 -15.72 0.90
N VAL A 581 18.61 -15.49 2.20
CA VAL A 581 19.71 -15.99 3.04
C VAL A 581 19.14 -16.76 4.24
N LEU A 582 19.77 -17.88 4.60
CA LEU A 582 19.42 -18.67 5.79
C LEU A 582 20.36 -18.28 6.92
N LEU A 583 19.81 -17.77 8.02
CA LEU A 583 20.52 -17.64 9.29
C LEU A 583 20.32 -18.92 10.11
N MET A 584 21.39 -19.39 10.75
CA MET A 584 21.34 -20.56 11.63
C MET A 584 22.13 -20.30 12.93
N SER A 585 21.57 -20.72 14.05
CA SER A 585 22.27 -20.96 15.31
C SER A 585 22.28 -22.47 15.57
N GLN A 586 23.40 -22.98 16.07
CA GLN A 586 23.54 -24.37 16.51
C GLN A 586 23.93 -24.40 17.98
N ASP A 587 23.17 -25.13 18.79
CA ASP A 587 23.40 -25.36 20.22
C ASP A 587 23.59 -24.06 21.05
N GLY A 588 22.94 -22.96 20.61
CA GLY A 588 23.03 -21.65 21.25
C GLY A 588 24.20 -20.77 20.77
N SER A 589 24.85 -21.14 19.65
CA SER A 589 25.86 -20.28 19.00
C SER A 589 25.26 -18.92 18.58
N PRO A 590 26.09 -17.90 18.36
CA PRO A 590 25.69 -16.76 17.53
C PRO A 590 25.15 -17.23 16.17
N PHE A 591 24.15 -16.52 15.65
CA PHE A 591 23.63 -16.76 14.31
C PHE A 591 24.66 -16.43 13.24
N HIS A 592 24.80 -17.31 12.26
CA HIS A 592 25.69 -17.17 11.11
C HIS A 592 24.95 -17.50 9.80
N HIS A 593 25.50 -17.05 8.67
CA HIS A 593 24.98 -17.41 7.35
C HIS A 593 25.28 -18.89 7.05
N ALA A 594 24.23 -19.69 6.86
CA ALA A 594 24.35 -21.12 6.57
C ALA A 594 24.56 -21.39 5.08
N THR A 595 25.25 -22.48 4.74
CA THR A 595 25.52 -22.83 3.33
C THR A 595 24.22 -23.16 2.58
N LYS A 596 23.91 -22.35 1.56
CA LYS A 596 22.67 -22.39 0.79
C LYS A 596 22.54 -23.64 -0.08
N LEU A 597 21.60 -24.52 0.25
CA LEU A 597 21.18 -25.67 -0.56
C LEU A 597 19.84 -25.40 -1.23
N GLN A 598 19.74 -25.79 -2.51
CA GLN A 598 18.47 -25.90 -3.22
C GLN A 598 17.75 -27.21 -2.81
N PRO A 599 16.41 -27.22 -2.70
CA PRO A 599 15.63 -28.43 -2.48
C PRO A 599 15.70 -29.34 -3.71
N LEU A 600 15.99 -30.63 -3.50
CA LEU A 600 16.11 -31.60 -4.60
C LEU A 600 14.75 -31.95 -5.25
N ASN A 601 13.66 -31.89 -4.48
CA ASN A 601 12.28 -32.10 -4.93
C ASN A 601 11.30 -31.26 -4.07
N PRO A 602 11.21 -29.93 -4.25
CA PRO A 602 10.34 -29.08 -3.44
C PRO A 602 8.84 -29.38 -3.68
N PRO A 603 8.00 -29.41 -2.63
CA PRO A 603 6.55 -29.45 -2.79
C PRO A 603 6.02 -28.30 -3.64
N LYS A 604 5.24 -28.62 -4.66
CA LYS A 604 4.70 -27.67 -5.66
C LYS A 604 3.75 -26.65 -5.02
N LYS A 605 4.29 -25.51 -4.55
CA LYS A 605 3.63 -24.19 -4.35
C LYS A 605 4.50 -23.19 -3.57
N LEU A 606 5.44 -23.67 -2.76
CA LEU A 606 6.27 -22.85 -1.87
C LEU A 606 7.74 -22.84 -2.32
N THR A 607 8.43 -21.74 -2.06
CA THR A 607 9.89 -21.67 -2.12
C THR A 607 10.47 -22.22 -0.82
N TYR A 608 11.62 -22.89 -0.91
CA TYR A 608 12.34 -23.41 0.25
C TYR A 608 13.81 -23.04 0.17
N LEU A 609 14.39 -22.71 1.31
CA LEU A 609 15.83 -22.48 1.48
C LEU A 609 16.36 -23.49 2.50
N GLY A 610 17.46 -24.18 2.21
CA GLY A 610 17.99 -25.19 3.11
C GLY A 610 19.48 -25.17 3.32
N THR A 611 19.94 -26.02 4.23
CA THR A 611 21.36 -26.21 4.55
C THR A 611 21.66 -27.62 5.08
N ALA A 612 22.94 -27.98 5.13
CA ALA A 612 23.45 -29.25 5.64
C ALA A 612 23.91 -29.08 7.10
N VAL A 613 23.43 -29.95 8.01
CA VAL A 613 23.72 -29.84 9.44
C VAL A 613 24.22 -31.17 10.02
N ASN A 614 25.25 -31.09 10.87
CA ASN A 614 25.85 -32.21 11.58
C ASN A 614 25.76 -32.00 13.10
N ASN A 615 25.61 -33.10 13.85
CA ASN A 615 25.96 -33.21 15.28
C ASN A 615 25.45 -32.06 16.16
N PHE A 616 24.12 -31.92 16.28
CA PHE A 616 23.46 -30.88 17.08
C PHE A 616 22.55 -31.46 18.15
N THR A 617 22.24 -30.67 19.18
CA THR A 617 21.16 -30.91 20.16
C THR A 617 19.95 -30.01 19.88
N SER A 618 20.21 -28.75 19.49
CA SER A 618 19.23 -27.75 19.08
C SER A 618 19.73 -26.92 17.90
N LEU A 619 18.82 -26.53 17.02
CA LEU A 619 19.04 -25.60 15.92
C LEU A 619 17.94 -24.54 15.94
N GLU A 620 18.29 -23.31 15.63
CA GLU A 620 17.35 -22.24 15.33
C GLU A 620 17.67 -21.69 13.95
N MET A 621 16.66 -21.57 13.09
CA MET A 621 16.82 -21.19 11.69
C MET A 621 15.76 -20.18 11.28
N VAL A 622 16.14 -19.19 10.47
CA VAL A 622 15.20 -18.26 9.83
C VAL A 622 15.70 -17.88 8.43
N VAL A 623 14.79 -17.72 7.48
CA VAL A 623 15.07 -17.17 6.16
C VAL A 623 14.80 -15.67 6.19
N ILE A 624 15.78 -14.88 5.77
CA ILE A 624 15.68 -13.44 5.56
C ILE A 624 15.89 -13.09 4.09
N SER A 625 15.46 -11.90 3.68
CA SER A 625 15.93 -11.26 2.44
C SER A 625 16.75 -10.02 2.76
N ARG A 626 17.81 -9.81 1.99
CA ARG A 626 18.66 -8.61 2.01
C ARG A 626 19.10 -8.29 0.59
N TYR A 627 19.66 -7.11 0.33
CA TYR A 627 20.20 -6.80 -1.00
C TYR A 627 21.29 -7.80 -1.41
N VAL A 628 21.39 -8.06 -2.72
CA VAL A 628 22.53 -8.79 -3.28
C VAL A 628 23.83 -8.06 -2.88
N ARG A 629 24.85 -8.84 -2.49
CA ARG A 629 26.14 -8.33 -2.05
C ARG A 629 27.27 -8.88 -2.92
N SER A 630 28.05 -8.00 -3.54
CA SER A 630 29.25 -8.39 -4.29
C SER A 630 30.41 -8.61 -3.34
N GLN A 631 30.87 -9.86 -3.26
CA GLN A 631 31.97 -10.27 -2.38
C GLN A 631 33.33 -10.17 -3.10
N PHE A 632 34.30 -9.53 -2.45
CA PHE A 632 35.69 -9.44 -2.90
C PHE A 632 36.65 -9.90 -1.81
N PHE A 633 37.84 -10.37 -2.20
CA PHE A 633 38.86 -10.89 -1.30
C PHE A 633 40.06 -9.93 -1.25
N VAL A 634 40.36 -9.39 -0.08
CA VAL A 634 41.46 -8.45 0.15
C VAL A 634 42.67 -9.20 0.70
N HIS A 635 43.83 -8.96 0.11
CA HIS A 635 45.11 -9.38 0.67
C HIS A 635 45.72 -8.25 1.52
N PRO A 636 46.57 -8.56 2.53
CA PRO A 636 47.27 -7.53 3.33
C PRO A 636 48.07 -6.49 2.54
N ILE A 637 48.34 -6.71 1.25
CA ILE A 637 48.96 -5.72 0.36
C ILE A 637 48.05 -4.53 0.00
N GLY A 638 46.75 -4.58 0.32
CA GLY A 638 45.76 -3.58 -0.10
C GLY A 638 45.25 -3.82 -1.53
N GLY A 639 44.55 -2.84 -2.08
CA GLY A 639 44.04 -2.88 -3.46
C GLY A 639 42.89 -1.93 -3.77
N ASP A 640 42.53 -1.87 -5.05
CA ASP A 640 41.42 -1.11 -5.62
C ASP A 640 40.21 -2.03 -5.84
N PHE A 641 39.04 -1.64 -5.36
CA PHE A 641 37.81 -2.45 -5.44
C PHE A 641 36.59 -1.61 -5.87
N GLU A 642 35.83 -2.10 -6.84
CA GLU A 642 34.59 -1.48 -7.34
C GLU A 642 33.44 -2.49 -7.25
N PRO A 643 32.20 -2.07 -6.95
CA PRO A 643 31.03 -2.92 -7.13
C PRO A 643 30.87 -3.36 -8.59
N THR A 644 30.31 -4.54 -8.82
CA THR A 644 29.90 -4.97 -10.16
C THR A 644 28.74 -4.14 -10.71
N ASP A 645 27.86 -3.70 -9.81
CA ASP A 645 26.51 -3.22 -10.16
C ASP A 645 26.48 -1.69 -10.27
N ASP A 646 27.36 -0.98 -9.54
CA ASP A 646 27.67 0.43 -9.77
C ASP A 646 29.17 0.68 -9.70
N ARG A 647 29.80 0.73 -10.88
CA ARG A 647 31.24 0.92 -11.05
C ARG A 647 31.68 2.39 -10.86
N ASN A 648 30.75 3.29 -10.52
CA ASN A 648 31.00 4.71 -10.23
C ASN A 648 31.44 4.94 -8.77
N VAL A 649 31.87 3.87 -8.11
CA VAL A 649 32.33 3.81 -6.72
C VAL A 649 33.62 3.00 -6.71
N LEU A 650 34.71 3.59 -6.21
CA LEU A 650 36.01 2.94 -6.09
C LEU A 650 36.50 3.06 -4.63
N LEU A 651 36.67 1.93 -3.96
CA LEU A 651 37.29 1.82 -2.64
C LEU A 651 38.77 1.49 -2.80
N ARG A 652 39.64 2.36 -2.26
CA ARG A 652 41.09 2.18 -2.24
C ARG A 652 41.53 1.78 -0.83
N ILE A 653 41.96 0.53 -0.67
CA ILE A 653 42.40 -0.02 0.63
C ILE A 653 43.94 0.02 0.68
N PRO A 654 44.55 0.76 1.63
CA PRO A 654 45.99 0.84 1.71
C PRO A 654 46.60 -0.49 2.20
N LYS A 655 47.87 -0.71 1.83
CA LYS A 655 48.68 -1.81 2.36
C LYS A 655 48.67 -1.85 3.90
N ASP A 656 48.65 -3.05 4.48
CA ASP A 656 48.52 -3.38 5.90
C ASP A 656 47.31 -2.71 6.60
N CYS A 657 46.19 -2.51 5.89
CA CYS A 657 44.92 -2.16 6.53
C CYS A 657 44.29 -3.35 7.28
N PHE A 658 44.51 -4.57 6.79
CA PHE A 658 44.05 -5.84 7.38
C PHE A 658 45.25 -6.69 7.80
N SER A 659 45.09 -7.47 8.87
CA SER A 659 46.15 -8.34 9.41
C SER A 659 46.22 -9.70 8.71
N CYS A 660 45.11 -10.14 8.12
CA CYS A 660 44.98 -11.36 7.35
C CYS A 660 44.32 -11.09 5.98
N ASN A 661 43.94 -12.15 5.25
CA ASN A 661 43.06 -11.96 4.09
C ASN A 661 41.61 -11.81 4.57
N THR A 662 40.92 -10.77 4.11
CA THR A 662 39.62 -10.32 4.62
C THR A 662 38.64 -10.18 3.47
N ASN A 663 37.36 -10.57 3.63
CA ASN A 663 36.35 -10.28 2.62
C ASN A 663 35.83 -8.86 2.75
N ILE A 664 35.52 -8.23 1.60
CA ILE A 664 34.61 -7.07 1.50
C ILE A 664 33.28 -7.57 0.94
N TYR A 665 32.18 -7.01 1.44
CA TYR A 665 30.86 -7.11 0.86
C TYR A 665 30.38 -5.72 0.45
N PHE A 666 30.23 -5.48 -0.85
CA PHE A 666 29.58 -4.27 -1.36
C PHE A 666 28.09 -4.53 -1.56
N LYS A 667 27.26 -3.63 -1.04
CA LYS A 667 25.85 -3.45 -1.39
C LYS A 667 25.72 -2.17 -2.22
N VAL A 668 24.84 -2.18 -3.21
CA VAL A 668 24.40 -0.99 -3.95
C VAL A 668 22.88 -0.95 -3.97
N VAL A 669 22.28 0.23 -3.81
CA VAL A 669 20.85 0.49 -4.14
C VAL A 669 20.78 1.74 -4.99
N ASP A 670 20.26 1.63 -6.22
CA ASP A 670 20.14 2.79 -7.11
C ASP A 670 18.83 3.54 -6.87
N PHE A 671 18.95 4.77 -6.36
CA PHE A 671 17.83 5.67 -6.17
C PHE A 671 17.14 6.10 -7.48
N GLN A 672 17.77 5.91 -8.64
CA GLN A 672 17.12 6.13 -9.94
C GLN A 672 15.99 5.13 -10.24
N ASN A 673 15.96 3.96 -9.57
CA ASN A 673 14.89 2.96 -9.70
C ASN A 673 13.72 3.17 -8.70
N LEU A 674 13.91 4.00 -7.66
CA LEU A 674 12.90 4.27 -6.64
C LEU A 674 12.04 5.49 -7.04
N ASP A 675 10.76 5.51 -6.64
CA ASP A 675 9.76 6.58 -6.92
C ASP A 675 10.05 7.92 -6.20
N LEU A 676 11.32 8.27 -5.99
CA LEU A 676 11.77 9.51 -5.37
C LEU A 676 11.35 10.77 -6.14
N ASN A 677 11.05 10.64 -7.43
CA ASN A 677 10.51 11.74 -8.24
C ASN A 677 9.06 12.11 -7.84
N GLU A 678 8.29 11.17 -7.29
CA GLU A 678 6.96 11.45 -6.72
C GLU A 678 7.08 11.98 -5.29
N ARG A 679 7.87 11.28 -4.46
CA ARG A 679 8.19 11.67 -3.08
C ARG A 679 9.25 12.76 -3.03
N LYS A 680 8.90 13.95 -3.51
CA LYS A 680 9.73 15.17 -3.53
C LYS A 680 10.44 15.40 -2.18
N LEU A 681 11.72 15.07 -2.10
CA LEU A 681 12.58 15.52 -1.00
C LEU A 681 12.73 17.05 -1.11
N PRO A 682 12.28 17.84 -0.12
CA PRO A 682 12.25 19.29 -0.24
C PRO A 682 13.68 19.84 -0.27
N ASN A 683 14.12 20.20 -1.48
CA ASN A 683 15.43 20.75 -1.81
C ASN A 683 16.59 19.79 -1.47
N ALA A 684 16.46 18.51 -1.83
CA ALA A 684 17.58 17.57 -1.82
C ALA A 684 17.50 16.56 -2.97
N GLN A 685 18.63 16.29 -3.63
CA GLN A 685 18.76 15.30 -4.69
C GLN A 685 19.90 14.33 -4.38
N ALA A 686 19.66 13.02 -4.51
CA ALA A 686 20.74 12.02 -4.48
C ALA A 686 21.54 12.08 -5.80
N LEU A 687 22.87 12.17 -5.70
CA LEU A 687 23.80 12.17 -6.84
C LEU A 687 24.52 10.83 -7.02
N THR A 688 24.46 9.94 -6.03
CA THR A 688 24.98 8.56 -6.13
C THR A 688 23.92 7.57 -5.64
N SER A 689 24.10 6.31 -6.02
CA SER A 689 23.50 5.16 -5.36
C SER A 689 23.83 5.16 -3.85
N LEU A 690 23.00 4.49 -3.04
CA LEU A 690 23.38 4.13 -1.67
C LEU A 690 24.39 2.99 -1.75
N VAL A 691 25.60 3.23 -1.28
CA VAL A 691 26.64 2.20 -1.17
C VAL A 691 26.70 1.71 0.27
N GLY A 692 26.63 0.40 0.50
CA GLY A 692 26.99 -0.23 1.77
C GLY A 692 28.28 -1.04 1.61
N ILE A 693 29.18 -0.96 2.58
CA ILE A 693 30.46 -1.67 2.58
C ILE A 693 30.66 -2.32 3.96
N GLU A 694 30.83 -3.64 3.98
CA GLU A 694 31.08 -4.44 5.18
C GLU A 694 32.37 -5.27 5.02
N PHE A 695 33.13 -5.43 6.10
CA PHE A 695 34.37 -6.21 6.15
C PHE A 695 34.29 -7.34 7.19
N ASP A 696 35.08 -8.41 7.06
CA ASP A 696 35.22 -9.41 8.14
C ASP A 696 36.02 -8.89 9.34
N GLU A 697 37.09 -8.13 9.07
CA GLU A 697 37.98 -7.51 10.05
C GLU A 697 37.71 -6.00 10.13
N CYS A 698 37.89 -5.39 11.31
CA CYS A 698 37.84 -3.93 11.43
C CYS A 698 39.03 -3.27 10.71
N LEU A 699 38.79 -2.16 10.02
CA LEU A 699 39.82 -1.37 9.34
C LEU A 699 40.97 -0.99 10.30
N GLY A 700 42.20 -1.44 10.05
CA GLY A 700 43.38 -1.05 10.84
C GLY A 700 43.97 0.31 10.45
N LYS A 701 43.67 0.78 9.23
CA LYS A 701 44.08 2.08 8.68
C LYS A 701 42.85 2.76 8.06
N ASP A 702 42.92 4.07 7.88
CA ASP A 702 41.86 4.82 7.19
C ASP A 702 41.84 4.43 5.70
N VAL A 703 40.68 4.39 5.06
CA VAL A 703 40.51 4.01 3.64
C VAL A 703 39.97 5.17 2.82
N GLU A 704 40.37 5.26 1.55
CA GLU A 704 39.88 6.29 0.63
C GLU A 704 38.74 5.73 -0.22
N LEU A 705 37.59 6.40 -0.18
CA LEU A 705 36.44 6.13 -1.03
C LEU A 705 36.34 7.24 -2.08
N GLU A 706 36.26 6.82 -3.35
CA GLU A 706 36.17 7.69 -4.51
C GLU A 706 34.78 7.51 -5.15
N LEU A 707 33.98 8.57 -5.14
CA LEU A 707 32.61 8.58 -5.65
C LEU A 707 32.53 9.44 -6.91
N TYR A 708 31.89 8.93 -7.96
CA TYR A 708 31.63 9.64 -9.20
C TYR A 708 30.13 10.00 -9.29
N PRO A 709 29.72 11.18 -8.81
CA PRO A 709 28.32 11.60 -8.80
C PRO A 709 27.77 11.84 -10.21
N ASP A 710 26.44 11.69 -10.35
CA ASP A 710 25.71 12.22 -11.51
C ASP A 710 25.99 13.73 -11.63
N THR A 711 26.66 14.13 -12.73
CA THR A 711 27.14 15.50 -12.88
C THR A 711 26.02 16.45 -13.29
N MET A 712 25.83 17.52 -12.51
CA MET A 712 25.08 18.70 -12.94
C MET A 712 25.67 19.28 -14.24
N ILE A 713 24.79 19.72 -15.12
CA ILE A 713 25.11 20.31 -16.43
C ILE A 713 25.05 21.84 -16.27
N SER A 714 26.06 22.58 -16.70
CA SER A 714 25.93 24.05 -16.76
C SER A 714 25.06 24.47 -17.96
N ALA A 715 24.46 25.67 -17.90
CA ALA A 715 23.72 26.21 -19.04
C ALA A 715 24.60 26.36 -20.31
N GLU A 716 25.90 26.59 -20.12
CA GLU A 716 26.88 26.68 -21.22
C GLU A 716 27.14 25.29 -21.84
N GLU A 717 27.33 24.25 -21.02
CA GLU A 717 27.52 22.87 -21.48
C GLU A 717 26.30 22.31 -22.24
N ALA A 718 25.09 22.78 -21.92
CA ALA A 718 23.87 22.35 -22.61
C ALA A 718 23.91 22.61 -24.13
N SER A 719 24.69 23.58 -24.59
CA SER A 719 24.89 23.86 -26.02
C SER A 719 25.51 22.68 -26.80
N HIS A 720 26.34 21.85 -26.15
CA HIS A 720 27.06 20.74 -26.76
C HIS A 720 26.33 19.39 -26.55
N VAL A 721 25.13 19.26 -27.13
CA VAL A 721 24.20 18.11 -27.03
C VAL A 721 24.88 16.73 -26.93
N HIS A 722 25.87 16.44 -27.78
CA HIS A 722 26.53 15.13 -27.84
C HIS A 722 27.44 14.87 -26.62
N GLN A 723 28.29 15.85 -26.29
CA GLN A 723 29.20 15.81 -25.15
C GLN A 723 28.39 15.74 -23.85
N THR A 724 27.36 16.59 -23.75
CA THR A 724 26.43 16.60 -22.61
C THR A 724 25.59 15.33 -22.52
N THR A 725 25.25 14.66 -23.63
CA THR A 725 24.62 13.32 -23.55
C THR A 725 25.58 12.28 -22.98
N LEU A 726 26.86 12.26 -23.40
CA LEU A 726 27.86 11.36 -22.82
C LEU A 726 28.10 11.66 -21.34
N LYS A 727 28.15 12.95 -20.96
CA LYS A 727 28.29 13.42 -19.57
C LYS A 727 27.12 12.95 -18.70
N ILE A 728 25.86 13.17 -19.12
CA ILE A 728 24.65 12.64 -18.46
C ILE A 728 24.69 11.12 -18.33
N CYS A 729 25.10 10.41 -19.38
CA CYS A 729 25.06 8.95 -19.42
C CYS A 729 26.32 8.29 -18.82
N LYS A 730 27.25 9.06 -18.25
CA LYS A 730 28.54 8.57 -17.75
C LYS A 730 28.37 7.44 -16.73
N LYS A 731 27.47 7.61 -15.75
CA LYS A 731 27.15 6.57 -14.75
C LYS A 731 26.76 5.24 -15.40
N THR A 732 25.77 5.29 -16.30
CA THR A 732 25.23 4.12 -17.03
C THR A 732 26.26 3.46 -17.94
N LEU A 733 27.10 4.25 -18.61
CA LEU A 733 28.17 3.76 -19.48
C LEU A 733 29.27 3.05 -18.67
N VAL A 734 29.66 3.60 -17.53
CA VAL A 734 30.69 3.05 -16.63
C VAL A 734 30.25 1.72 -16.01
N SER A 735 28.99 1.60 -15.58
CA SER A 735 28.45 0.35 -15.02
C SER A 735 28.14 -0.72 -16.09
N ASN A 736 27.43 -0.36 -17.17
CA ASN A 736 26.75 -1.36 -18.01
C ASN A 736 27.54 -1.78 -19.26
N VAL A 737 28.72 -1.21 -19.50
CA VAL A 737 29.55 -1.50 -20.69
C VAL A 737 30.84 -2.23 -20.28
N SER A 738 31.20 -3.26 -21.05
CA SER A 738 32.49 -3.96 -20.91
C SER A 738 33.58 -3.14 -21.60
N PRO A 739 34.51 -2.49 -20.86
CA PRO A 739 35.42 -1.49 -21.42
C PRO A 739 36.38 -2.09 -22.44
N THR A 740 36.90 -3.30 -22.18
CA THR A 740 37.81 -4.02 -23.09
C THR A 740 37.17 -4.32 -24.44
N LYS A 741 35.95 -4.85 -24.44
CA LYS A 741 35.18 -5.12 -25.68
C LYS A 741 34.84 -3.84 -26.44
N PHE A 742 34.58 -2.74 -25.72
CA PHE A 742 34.23 -1.46 -26.33
C PHE A 742 35.47 -0.76 -26.92
N LEU A 743 36.58 -0.74 -26.18
CA LEU A 743 37.88 -0.29 -26.67
C LEU A 743 38.29 -1.04 -27.95
N GLU A 744 38.16 -2.38 -27.97
CA GLU A 744 38.40 -3.18 -29.17
C GLU A 744 37.56 -2.75 -30.39
N ARG A 745 36.29 -2.37 -30.19
CA ARG A 745 35.41 -1.88 -31.28
C ARG A 745 35.80 -0.48 -31.72
N LEU A 746 36.13 0.40 -30.77
CA LEU A 746 36.52 1.78 -31.05
C LEU A 746 37.86 1.84 -31.80
N GLN A 747 38.87 1.04 -31.41
CA GLN A 747 40.11 0.85 -32.19
C GLN A 747 39.80 0.38 -33.62
N LYS A 748 39.00 -0.69 -33.78
CA LYS A 748 38.61 -1.22 -35.11
C LYS A 748 37.82 -0.22 -35.96
N SER A 749 37.18 0.77 -35.34
CA SER A 749 36.46 1.86 -36.03
C SER A 749 37.35 3.09 -36.36
N GLY A 750 38.60 3.11 -35.92
CA GLY A 750 39.49 4.27 -35.99
C GLY A 750 38.95 5.45 -35.16
N LEU A 751 38.68 5.21 -33.87
CA LEU A 751 38.25 6.22 -32.89
C LEU A 751 39.17 6.36 -31.67
N VAL A 752 40.08 5.42 -31.44
CA VAL A 752 41.06 5.41 -30.33
C VAL A 752 42.37 4.86 -30.88
N GLU A 753 43.50 5.46 -30.54
CA GLU A 753 44.81 5.00 -31.01
C GLU A 753 45.36 3.85 -30.15
N ASP A 754 46.31 3.08 -30.68
CA ASP A 754 46.89 1.94 -29.96
C ASP A 754 47.70 2.34 -28.72
N ASN A 755 48.16 3.60 -28.64
CA ASN A 755 48.79 4.17 -27.46
C ASN A 755 47.76 4.40 -26.34
N ASP A 756 46.68 5.15 -26.63
CA ASP A 756 45.60 5.40 -25.68
C ASP A 756 44.97 4.08 -25.21
N ALA A 757 44.79 3.13 -26.13
CA ALA A 757 44.25 1.81 -25.82
C ALA A 757 45.15 1.02 -24.85
N LYS A 758 46.48 1.15 -24.99
CA LYS A 758 47.44 0.56 -24.04
C LYS A 758 47.38 1.25 -22.67
N GLU A 759 47.31 2.58 -22.63
CA GLU A 759 47.18 3.35 -21.38
C GLU A 759 45.89 3.00 -20.63
N ILE A 760 44.77 2.87 -21.35
CA ILE A 760 43.49 2.40 -20.80
C ILE A 760 43.61 0.97 -20.26
N LEU A 761 44.23 0.05 -21.01
CA LEU A 761 44.39 -1.34 -20.57
C LEU A 761 45.29 -1.51 -19.34
N GLU A 762 46.17 -0.55 -19.05
CA GLU A 762 47.04 -0.53 -17.87
C GLU A 762 46.32 -0.16 -16.55
N GLN A 763 45.08 0.35 -16.61
CA GLN A 763 44.27 0.64 -15.42
C GLN A 763 43.93 -0.63 -14.62
N THR A 764 43.79 -0.49 -13.30
CA THR A 764 43.46 -1.59 -12.39
C THR A 764 42.03 -2.10 -12.62
N THR A 765 41.04 -1.22 -12.55
CA THR A 765 39.61 -1.58 -12.51
C THR A 765 38.86 -1.32 -13.82
N ASP A 766 37.74 -2.02 -14.03
CA ASP A 766 36.90 -1.89 -15.23
C ASP A 766 36.20 -0.52 -15.31
N GLY A 767 35.78 0.04 -14.16
CA GLY A 767 35.23 1.39 -14.09
C GLY A 767 36.27 2.44 -14.46
N SER A 768 37.52 2.33 -13.97
CA SER A 768 38.61 3.25 -14.33
C SER A 768 38.95 3.19 -15.82
N LYS A 769 38.97 1.99 -16.41
CA LYS A 769 39.10 1.80 -17.87
C LYS A 769 38.01 2.55 -18.64
N MET A 770 36.76 2.40 -18.22
CA MET A 770 35.63 3.04 -18.90
C MET A 770 35.62 4.56 -18.68
N ARG A 771 36.02 5.05 -17.51
CA ARG A 771 36.16 6.50 -17.22
C ARG A 771 37.24 7.16 -18.08
N GLN A 772 38.42 6.55 -18.18
CA GLN A 772 39.51 7.07 -19.02
C GLN A 772 39.15 6.99 -20.51
N LEU A 773 38.51 5.90 -20.95
CA LEU A 773 37.97 5.78 -22.32
C LEU A 773 36.96 6.88 -22.64
N LEU A 774 36.05 7.22 -21.72
CA LEU A 774 35.07 8.30 -21.91
C LEU A 774 35.73 9.70 -21.91
N GLN A 775 36.87 9.88 -21.23
CA GLN A 775 37.61 11.14 -21.24
C GLN A 775 38.10 11.51 -22.65
N LEU A 776 38.50 10.51 -23.48
CA LEU A 776 38.85 10.72 -24.90
C LEU A 776 37.69 11.29 -25.74
N PHE A 777 36.44 11.10 -25.29
CA PHE A 777 35.24 11.59 -25.96
C PHE A 777 34.63 12.84 -25.30
N LYS A 778 35.30 13.45 -24.30
CA LYS A 778 34.83 14.67 -23.63
C LYS A 778 34.49 15.80 -24.63
N GLU A 779 35.31 15.96 -25.66
CA GLU A 779 35.13 16.99 -26.71
C GLU A 779 34.59 16.39 -28.03
N CYS A 780 33.82 15.31 -27.99
CA CYS A 780 33.37 14.63 -29.21
C CYS A 780 32.51 15.52 -30.14
N SER A 781 32.73 15.38 -31.45
CA SER A 781 31.88 15.94 -32.51
C SER A 781 30.71 15.00 -32.86
N GLU A 782 29.64 15.50 -33.51
CA GLU A 782 28.48 14.68 -33.91
C GLU A 782 28.87 13.44 -34.74
N LYS A 783 29.85 13.58 -35.65
CA LYS A 783 30.38 12.46 -36.45
C LYS A 783 31.11 11.42 -35.59
N THR A 784 31.87 11.87 -34.60
CA THR A 784 32.57 11.01 -33.61
C THR A 784 31.57 10.28 -32.73
N TYR A 785 30.60 11.02 -32.17
CA TYR A 785 29.52 10.49 -31.34
C TYR A 785 28.63 9.48 -32.09
N THR A 786 28.37 9.71 -33.38
CA THR A 786 27.59 8.77 -34.20
C THR A 786 28.34 7.44 -34.38
N LYS A 787 29.64 7.47 -34.68
CA LYS A 787 30.48 6.26 -34.70
C LYS A 787 30.53 5.58 -33.31
N PHE A 788 30.65 6.35 -32.23
CA PHE A 788 30.67 5.84 -30.85
C PHE A 788 29.37 5.09 -30.53
N LEU A 789 28.20 5.66 -30.88
CA LEU A 789 26.91 4.98 -30.75
C LEU A 789 26.86 3.69 -31.57
N THR A 790 27.34 3.69 -32.82
CA THR A 790 27.39 2.46 -33.64
C THR A 790 28.23 1.37 -32.97
N CYS A 791 29.40 1.72 -32.40
CA CYS A 791 30.26 0.79 -31.67
C CYS A 791 29.64 0.31 -30.34
N LEU A 792 28.72 1.10 -29.76
CA LEU A 792 27.99 0.75 -28.55
C LEU A 792 26.78 -0.14 -28.86
N GLU A 793 26.05 0.09 -29.95
CA GLU A 793 24.95 -0.79 -30.42
C GLU A 793 25.44 -2.22 -30.69
N ASP A 794 26.66 -2.35 -31.23
CA ASP A 794 27.40 -3.60 -31.45
C ASP A 794 27.67 -4.44 -30.18
N ILE A 795 27.50 -3.86 -28.98
CA ILE A 795 27.83 -4.47 -27.67
C ILE A 795 26.62 -4.48 -26.73
N SER A 796 25.95 -3.34 -26.59
CA SER A 796 24.75 -3.14 -25.77
C SER A 796 23.79 -2.20 -26.48
N LYS A 797 22.97 -2.79 -27.35
CA LYS A 797 21.83 -2.11 -28.01
C LYS A 797 20.90 -1.40 -27.02
N GLU A 798 20.74 -1.96 -25.82
CA GLU A 798 19.96 -1.34 -24.73
C GLU A 798 20.61 -0.03 -24.24
N THR A 799 21.89 -0.05 -23.88
CA THR A 799 22.61 1.14 -23.43
C THR A 799 22.67 2.22 -24.52
N ALA A 800 22.88 1.83 -25.79
CA ALA A 800 22.80 2.75 -26.92
C ALA A 800 21.39 3.36 -27.09
N THR A 801 20.32 2.58 -26.89
CA THR A 801 18.94 3.07 -26.94
C THR A 801 18.66 4.08 -25.81
N ILE A 802 19.22 3.86 -24.62
CA ILE A 802 19.16 4.81 -23.48
C ILE A 802 19.85 6.13 -23.85
N LEU A 803 21.08 6.08 -24.40
CA LEU A 803 21.78 7.28 -24.86
C LEU A 803 20.98 8.04 -25.92
N GLN A 804 20.47 7.35 -26.95
CA GLN A 804 19.66 7.99 -28.00
C GLN A 804 18.36 8.61 -27.48
N LYS A 805 17.72 8.00 -26.46
CA LYS A 805 16.55 8.57 -25.79
C LYS A 805 16.91 9.81 -25.00
N ARG A 806 18.00 9.77 -24.21
CA ARG A 806 18.52 10.94 -23.47
C ARG A 806 18.92 12.08 -24.42
N GLN A 807 19.57 11.76 -25.55
CA GLN A 807 19.95 12.73 -26.58
C GLN A 807 18.75 13.43 -27.21
N ARG A 808 17.69 12.68 -27.55
CA ARG A 808 16.43 13.23 -28.08
C ARG A 808 15.78 14.15 -27.05
N ASN A 809 15.52 13.65 -25.84
CA ASN A 809 14.99 14.45 -24.74
C ASN A 809 15.81 15.73 -24.45
N LEU A 810 17.13 15.70 -24.65
CA LEU A 810 18.00 16.87 -24.50
C LEU A 810 17.84 17.87 -25.66
N LYS A 811 17.83 17.41 -26.92
CA LYS A 811 17.50 18.25 -28.09
C LYS A 811 16.11 18.89 -27.93
N ASP A 812 15.12 18.10 -27.51
CA ASP A 812 13.74 18.56 -27.31
C ASP A 812 13.65 19.63 -26.22
N LYS A 813 14.35 19.45 -25.08
CA LYS A 813 14.43 20.48 -24.03
C LYS A 813 15.09 21.78 -24.49
N ILE A 814 16.20 21.69 -25.22
CA ILE A 814 16.92 22.86 -25.76
C ILE A 814 16.04 23.61 -26.77
N ASN A 815 15.26 22.88 -27.57
CA ASN A 815 14.31 23.45 -28.52
C ASN A 815 13.07 24.07 -27.85
N MET A 816 12.66 23.61 -26.66
CA MET A 816 11.40 24.03 -26.02
C MET A 816 11.49 25.34 -25.23
N ASN A 817 12.60 25.61 -24.52
CA ASN A 817 12.97 26.98 -24.11
C ASN A 817 14.34 27.04 -23.42
N LEU A 818 15.23 27.90 -23.91
CA LEU A 818 16.52 28.23 -23.26
C LEU A 818 16.32 28.94 -21.91
N GLU A 819 15.29 29.80 -21.79
CA GLU A 819 14.99 30.54 -20.56
C GLU A 819 14.51 29.61 -19.43
N ALA A 820 13.70 28.61 -19.76
CA ALA A 820 13.24 27.59 -18.81
C ALA A 820 14.40 26.70 -18.32
N LEU A 821 15.42 26.48 -19.15
CA LEU A 821 16.62 25.74 -18.73
C LEU A 821 17.45 26.55 -17.73
N ASN A 822 17.60 27.87 -17.93
CA ASN A 822 18.28 28.75 -16.99
C ASN A 822 17.58 28.79 -15.62
N LEU A 823 16.25 28.88 -15.59
CA LEU A 823 15.45 28.89 -14.36
C LEU A 823 15.59 27.60 -13.52
N VAL A 824 16.00 26.49 -14.13
CA VAL A 824 16.26 25.20 -13.45
C VAL A 824 17.75 25.03 -13.07
N LEU A 825 18.66 25.81 -13.64
CA LEU A 825 20.11 25.65 -13.50
C LEU A 825 20.83 26.83 -12.80
N GLN A 826 20.13 27.94 -12.50
CA GLN A 826 20.72 29.13 -11.88
C GLN A 826 20.62 29.21 -10.34
N ASP A 827 20.20 28.13 -9.66
CA ASP A 827 20.23 28.10 -8.19
C ASP A 827 21.67 27.91 -7.66
N GLN A 828 22.42 29.02 -7.64
CA GLN A 828 23.78 29.11 -7.10
C GLN A 828 23.85 28.83 -5.58
N SER A 829 22.72 28.59 -4.90
CA SER A 829 22.68 28.29 -3.47
C SER A 829 22.99 26.84 -3.12
N GLN A 830 23.32 25.94 -4.06
CA GLN A 830 23.46 24.51 -3.77
C GLN A 830 24.91 24.02 -3.57
N LYS A 831 25.12 23.22 -2.52
CA LYS A 831 26.36 22.51 -2.18
C LYS A 831 26.19 20.99 -2.32
N MET A 832 27.28 20.31 -2.66
CA MET A 832 27.38 18.85 -2.67
C MET A 832 27.91 18.36 -1.32
N VAL A 833 27.26 17.36 -0.72
CA VAL A 833 27.63 16.79 0.59
C VAL A 833 27.63 15.27 0.51
N VAL A 834 28.59 14.60 1.14
CA VAL A 834 28.54 13.13 1.34
C VAL A 834 28.12 12.84 2.77
N LEU A 835 27.07 12.03 2.93
CA LEU A 835 26.67 11.48 4.22
C LEU A 835 27.23 10.07 4.37
N CYS A 836 27.58 9.72 5.61
CA CYS A 836 28.00 8.37 5.97
C CYS A 836 27.27 7.87 7.21
N ARG A 837 26.86 6.60 7.21
CA ARG A 837 26.38 5.89 8.40
C ARG A 837 27.40 4.82 8.74
N ALA A 838 27.79 4.69 9.99
CA ALA A 838 28.71 3.64 10.42
C ALA A 838 28.12 2.79 11.55
N GLU A 839 28.22 1.46 11.44
CA GLU A 839 27.95 0.53 12.56
C GLU A 839 26.56 0.75 13.22
N ASN A 840 25.53 0.92 12.39
CA ASN A 840 24.13 1.19 12.74
C ASN A 840 23.88 2.44 13.60
N LYS A 841 24.85 3.36 13.69
CA LYS A 841 24.71 4.67 14.36
C LYS A 841 23.86 5.62 13.51
N GLY A 842 23.79 6.91 13.89
CA GLY A 842 23.21 7.95 13.04
C GLY A 842 24.01 8.18 11.76
N TRP A 843 23.49 9.05 10.90
CA TRP A 843 24.24 9.62 9.79
C TRP A 843 25.15 10.75 10.30
N ASP A 844 26.34 10.84 9.71
CA ASP A 844 27.32 11.91 9.89
C ASP A 844 27.59 12.58 8.52
N VAL A 845 27.90 13.87 8.52
CA VAL A 845 28.40 14.59 7.34
C VAL A 845 29.91 14.37 7.22
N LEU A 846 30.40 13.89 6.08
CA LEU A 846 31.83 13.70 5.84
C LEU A 846 32.44 14.85 5.01
N PRO A 847 33.69 15.26 5.32
CA PRO A 847 34.43 16.23 4.52
C PRO A 847 34.75 15.65 3.14
N THR A 848 34.41 16.41 2.09
CA THR A 848 34.63 16.04 0.70
C THR A 848 35.85 16.76 0.13
N VAL A 849 36.74 16.03 -0.53
CA VAL A 849 37.89 16.58 -1.25
C VAL A 849 37.70 16.35 -2.75
N ARG A 850 37.94 17.36 -3.58
CA ARG A 850 38.15 17.19 -5.03
C ARG A 850 39.64 17.38 -5.33
N LYS A 851 40.21 16.55 -6.20
CA LYS A 851 41.61 16.63 -6.63
C LYS A 851 41.65 17.22 -8.04
N GLU A 852 42.60 18.10 -8.33
CA GLU A 852 42.72 18.74 -9.66
C GLU A 852 42.92 17.72 -10.79
N GLU A 853 43.60 16.61 -10.49
CA GLU A 853 43.84 15.47 -11.39
C GLU A 853 42.56 14.72 -11.78
N ASN A 854 41.49 14.79 -10.97
CA ASN A 854 40.22 14.12 -11.22
C ASN A 854 39.04 14.95 -10.67
N PRO A 855 38.64 16.04 -11.35
CA PRO A 855 37.65 16.99 -10.84
C PRO A 855 36.22 16.44 -10.83
N ASP A 856 35.97 15.36 -11.59
CA ASP A 856 34.70 14.63 -11.64
C ASP A 856 34.49 13.71 -10.42
N ALA A 857 35.53 13.49 -9.60
CA ALA A 857 35.50 12.57 -8.46
C ALA A 857 35.43 13.31 -7.11
N ILE A 858 34.69 12.72 -6.17
CA ILE A 858 34.70 13.09 -4.75
C ILE A 858 35.56 12.08 -4.01
N PHE A 859 36.58 12.55 -3.32
CA PHE A 859 37.39 11.75 -2.40
C PHE A 859 36.92 11.97 -0.97
N VAL A 860 36.70 10.85 -0.26
CA VAL A 860 36.19 10.82 1.11
C VAL A 860 37.00 9.81 1.91
N THR A 861 37.50 10.20 3.08
CA THR A 861 38.28 9.29 3.94
C THR A 861 37.37 8.66 4.99
N ILE A 862 37.29 7.33 5.01
CA ILE A 862 36.61 6.59 6.08
C ILE A 862 37.62 6.21 7.14
N SER A 863 37.32 6.55 8.39
CA SER A 863 38.21 6.29 9.53
C SER A 863 38.37 4.80 9.84
N LYS A 864 39.53 4.45 10.39
CA LYS A 864 39.85 3.14 10.96
C LYS A 864 38.96 2.77 12.15
N ASN A 865 39.11 1.52 12.60
CA ASN A 865 38.30 0.86 13.63
C ASN A 865 36.80 0.72 13.27
N LYS A 866 36.48 0.78 11.97
CA LYS A 866 35.13 0.51 11.43
C LYS A 866 35.06 -0.88 10.82
N ARG A 867 33.90 -1.54 10.94
CA ARG A 867 33.62 -2.82 10.26
C ARG A 867 32.56 -2.72 9.15
N GLN A 868 31.59 -1.81 9.29
CA GLN A 868 30.53 -1.57 8.33
C GLN A 868 30.27 -0.07 8.21
N PHE A 869 30.14 0.42 6.98
CA PHE A 869 29.65 1.77 6.71
C PHE A 869 28.77 1.81 5.46
N GLN A 870 27.95 2.86 5.36
CA GLN A 870 27.14 3.19 4.20
C GLN A 870 27.42 4.64 3.79
N THR A 871 27.39 4.96 2.50
CA THR A 871 27.61 6.32 1.99
C THR A 871 26.65 6.70 0.87
N ILE A 872 26.30 7.98 0.82
CA ILE A 872 25.46 8.60 -0.23
C ILE A 872 25.92 10.05 -0.46
N ALA A 873 26.07 10.46 -1.73
CA ALA A 873 26.28 11.85 -2.09
C ALA A 873 24.94 12.55 -2.40
N LEU A 874 24.74 13.74 -1.83
CA LEU A 874 23.57 14.59 -2.02
C LEU A 874 23.97 15.95 -2.61
N LEU A 875 23.06 16.55 -3.36
CA LEU A 875 23.02 17.99 -3.65
C LEU A 875 21.92 18.64 -2.83
N VAL A 876 22.26 19.72 -2.10
CA VAL A 876 21.42 20.38 -1.09
C VAL A 876 21.74 21.87 -1.00
N PRO A 877 20.81 22.76 -0.63
CA PRO A 877 21.11 24.16 -0.35
C PRO A 877 22.22 24.38 0.70
N VAL A 878 22.97 25.47 0.54
CA VAL A 878 24.16 25.84 1.33
C VAL A 878 23.81 26.14 2.78
N ASP A 879 22.63 26.71 3.03
CA ASP A 879 22.09 27.03 4.36
C ASP A 879 21.71 25.80 5.19
N LYS A 880 21.56 24.62 4.56
CA LYS A 880 21.19 23.38 5.27
C LYS A 880 22.22 22.98 6.32
N LYS A 881 21.73 22.83 7.55
CA LYS A 881 22.44 22.36 8.73
C LYS A 881 22.59 20.85 8.72
N ASP A 882 23.67 20.34 9.29
CA ASP A 882 23.98 18.91 9.33
C ASP A 882 22.86 18.07 9.99
N SER A 883 22.13 18.62 10.97
CA SER A 883 20.95 17.99 11.57
C SER A 883 19.78 17.77 10.61
N GLU A 884 19.63 18.62 9.59
CA GLU A 884 18.64 18.44 8.53
C GLU A 884 19.16 17.46 7.47
N LEU A 885 20.45 17.53 7.13
CA LEU A 885 21.09 16.64 6.16
C LEU A 885 21.07 15.18 6.65
N THR A 886 21.36 14.95 7.91
CA THR A 886 21.34 13.61 8.55
C THR A 886 19.93 13.05 8.68
N SER A 887 18.91 13.91 8.88
CA SER A 887 17.49 13.55 8.76
C SER A 887 17.12 13.15 7.33
N ILE A 888 17.57 13.88 6.31
CA ILE A 888 17.38 13.51 4.89
C ILE A 888 18.05 12.16 4.56
N GLY A 889 19.24 11.91 5.11
CA GLY A 889 19.93 10.62 5.01
C GLY A 889 19.13 9.46 5.60
N GLU A 890 18.55 9.63 6.80
CA GLU A 890 17.71 8.60 7.41
C GLU A 890 16.38 8.40 6.67
N THR A 891 15.78 9.46 6.12
CA THR A 891 14.60 9.36 5.24
C THR A 891 14.92 8.55 3.98
N LEU A 892 16.00 8.87 3.26
CA LEU A 892 16.45 8.11 2.09
C LEU A 892 16.76 6.65 2.42
N TYR A 893 17.39 6.41 3.58
CA TYR A 893 17.69 5.06 4.05
C TYR A 893 16.42 4.24 4.34
N ASN A 894 15.47 4.80 5.09
CA ASN A 894 14.19 4.13 5.36
C ASN A 894 13.46 3.89 4.04
N MET A 895 13.31 4.90 3.18
CA MET A 895 12.65 4.79 1.88
C MET A 895 13.26 3.74 0.95
N SER A 896 14.57 3.45 1.06
CA SER A 896 15.19 2.37 0.28
C SER A 896 14.74 0.97 0.73
N ASN A 897 14.41 0.80 2.02
CA ASN A 897 14.11 -0.48 2.66
C ASN A 897 12.60 -0.71 2.87
N GLU A 898 11.81 0.37 2.99
CA GLU A 898 10.36 0.40 3.16
C GLU A 898 9.61 -0.50 2.17
N THR A 899 8.58 -1.19 2.68
CA THR A 899 7.50 -1.79 1.88
C THR A 899 6.29 -0.86 1.91
N LYS A 900 5.67 -0.57 0.76
CA LYS A 900 4.44 0.24 0.69
C LYS A 900 3.26 -0.57 1.26
N VAL A 901 2.57 -0.03 2.26
CA VAL A 901 1.44 -0.66 2.97
C VAL A 901 0.28 0.32 3.13
N LEU A 902 -0.92 -0.22 3.30
CA LEU A 902 -2.14 0.52 3.59
C LEU A 902 -2.54 0.33 5.05
N VAL A 903 -2.83 1.44 5.72
CA VAL A 903 -3.47 1.45 7.03
C VAL A 903 -4.98 1.49 6.85
N LEU A 904 -5.68 0.57 7.52
CA LEU A 904 -7.13 0.43 7.53
C LEU A 904 -7.66 0.76 8.93
N VAL A 905 -8.61 1.68 9.03
CA VAL A 905 -9.38 1.93 10.27
C VAL A 905 -10.84 1.55 10.00
N ARG A 906 -11.42 0.67 10.82
CA ARG A 906 -12.83 0.27 10.71
C ARG A 906 -13.53 0.37 12.06
N GLN A 907 -14.82 0.68 12.03
CA GLN A 907 -15.68 0.73 13.22
C GLN A 907 -16.65 -0.46 13.23
N ASN A 908 -17.03 -0.91 14.43
CA ASN A 908 -18.13 -1.87 14.58
C ASN A 908 -19.48 -1.12 14.38
N PRO A 909 -20.39 -1.59 13.51
CA PRO A 909 -21.63 -0.88 13.20
C PRO A 909 -22.68 -0.98 14.32
N ILE A 910 -22.56 -1.96 15.22
CA ILE A 910 -23.44 -2.13 16.40
C ILE A 910 -22.96 -1.22 17.53
N ASN A 911 -21.63 -1.12 17.71
CA ASN A 911 -21.02 -0.21 18.68
C ASN A 911 -19.89 0.60 18.04
N PHE A 912 -20.21 1.78 17.54
CA PHE A 912 -19.25 2.71 16.92
C PHE A 912 -18.11 3.16 17.85
N ALA A 913 -18.25 3.00 19.18
CA ALA A 913 -17.14 3.22 20.11
C ALA A 913 -16.02 2.18 19.95
N ASP A 914 -16.28 1.03 19.32
CA ASP A 914 -15.30 -0.01 19.10
C ASP A 914 -14.66 0.17 17.71
N VAL A 915 -13.34 0.32 17.71
CA VAL A 915 -12.51 0.58 16.53
C VAL A 915 -11.48 -0.54 16.39
N ALA A 916 -11.26 -1.01 15.18
CA ALA A 916 -10.14 -1.88 14.84
C ALA A 916 -9.26 -1.19 13.78
N VAL A 917 -7.96 -1.30 13.98
CA VAL A 917 -6.95 -0.86 13.00
C VAL A 917 -6.17 -2.06 12.48
N ALA A 918 -5.83 -2.04 11.20
CA ALA A 918 -5.00 -3.06 10.57
C ALA A 918 -3.98 -2.41 9.62
N CYS A 919 -2.87 -3.13 9.36
CA CYS A 919 -1.86 -2.74 8.38
C CYS A 919 -1.62 -3.90 7.41
N THR A 920 -1.63 -3.64 6.10
CA THR A 920 -1.54 -4.68 5.07
C THR A 920 -0.84 -4.17 3.81
N GLU A 921 -0.18 -5.06 3.06
CA GLU A 921 0.20 -4.76 1.68
C GLU A 921 -1.05 -4.50 0.79
N PRO A 922 -0.95 -3.68 -0.28
CA PRO A 922 -2.04 -3.45 -1.23
C PRO A 922 -2.60 -4.72 -1.88
N ASN A 923 -1.78 -5.74 -2.11
CA ASN A 923 -2.22 -7.02 -2.67
C ASN A 923 -3.06 -7.86 -1.68
N SER A 924 -3.00 -7.54 -0.38
CA SER A 924 -3.57 -8.32 0.73
C SER A 924 -4.78 -7.63 1.39
N ILE A 925 -5.23 -6.47 0.88
CA ILE A 925 -6.44 -5.76 1.34
C ILE A 925 -7.66 -6.69 1.47
N PRO A 926 -7.97 -7.60 0.52
CA PRO A 926 -9.16 -8.46 0.64
C PRO A 926 -9.12 -9.35 1.88
N LEU A 927 -7.95 -9.89 2.22
CA LEU A 927 -7.74 -10.73 3.41
C LEU A 927 -7.82 -9.90 4.70
N ALA A 928 -7.29 -8.67 4.68
CA ALA A 928 -7.39 -7.75 5.81
C ALA A 928 -8.85 -7.34 6.08
N VAL A 929 -9.61 -7.05 5.02
CA VAL A 929 -11.04 -6.71 5.10
C VAL A 929 -11.88 -7.91 5.52
N GLU A 930 -11.61 -9.11 4.99
CA GLU A 930 -12.25 -10.36 5.44
C GLU A 930 -12.00 -10.60 6.94
N LYS A 931 -10.76 -10.43 7.40
CA LYS A 931 -10.37 -10.57 8.82
C LYS A 931 -11.11 -9.56 9.71
N LEU A 932 -11.13 -8.27 9.35
CA LEU A 932 -11.85 -7.24 10.09
C LEU A 932 -13.38 -7.47 10.10
N ASN A 933 -13.95 -7.89 8.98
CA ASN A 933 -15.38 -8.22 8.88
C ASN A 933 -15.73 -9.45 9.74
N SER A 934 -14.85 -10.46 9.82
CA SER A 934 -15.04 -11.65 10.69
C SER A 934 -15.02 -11.31 12.19
N LEU A 935 -14.39 -10.19 12.56
CA LEU A 935 -14.39 -9.61 13.91
C LEU A 935 -15.55 -8.62 14.14
N GLY A 936 -16.43 -8.42 13.15
CA GLY A 936 -17.59 -7.52 13.23
C GLY A 936 -17.32 -6.05 12.89
N TYR A 937 -16.11 -5.70 12.43
CA TYR A 937 -15.74 -4.33 12.06
C TYR A 937 -16.04 -4.07 10.59
N THR A 938 -17.33 -3.96 10.24
CA THR A 938 -17.78 -3.83 8.84
C THR A 938 -18.07 -2.39 8.40
N SER A 939 -17.95 -1.38 9.27
CA SER A 939 -18.11 0.02 8.86
C SER A 939 -16.83 0.50 8.17
N ASP A 940 -16.91 0.75 6.86
CA ASP A 940 -15.81 1.28 6.05
C ASP A 940 -15.42 2.70 6.48
N SER A 941 -14.12 2.99 6.56
CA SER A 941 -13.61 4.35 6.34
C SER A 941 -13.53 4.62 4.83
N THR A 942 -13.69 5.86 4.41
CA THR A 942 -13.69 6.23 2.97
C THR A 942 -12.31 6.35 2.35
N GLU A 943 -11.25 6.35 3.17
CA GLU A 943 -9.88 6.67 2.74
C GLU A 943 -8.91 5.65 3.31
N MET A 944 -8.26 4.87 2.44
CA MET A 944 -7.10 4.06 2.80
C MET A 944 -5.84 4.91 2.62
N VAL A 945 -4.96 4.93 3.63
CA VAL A 945 -3.74 5.76 3.58
C VAL A 945 -2.53 4.86 3.35
N GLU A 946 -1.80 5.14 2.27
CA GLU A 946 -0.56 4.44 1.91
C GLU A 946 0.66 5.08 2.59
N VAL A 947 1.46 4.26 3.27
CA VAL A 947 2.73 4.64 3.90
C VAL A 947 3.79 3.58 3.62
N GLY A 948 5.07 3.94 3.72
CA GLY A 948 6.14 2.94 3.72
C GLY A 948 6.48 2.50 5.14
N ILE A 949 6.71 1.21 5.34
CA ILE A 949 7.10 0.62 6.64
C ILE A 949 8.25 -0.39 6.47
N CYS A 950 9.17 -0.43 7.44
CA CYS A 950 10.19 -1.47 7.52
C CYS A 950 9.67 -2.66 8.35
N ASP A 951 10.27 -3.84 8.16
CA ASP A 951 9.99 -4.98 9.03
C ASP A 951 10.38 -4.67 10.49
N GLY A 952 9.60 -5.21 11.43
CA GLY A 952 9.76 -5.00 12.88
C GLY A 952 9.34 -3.62 13.37
N GLU A 953 8.98 -2.69 12.48
CA GLU A 953 8.67 -1.32 12.85
C GLU A 953 7.26 -1.17 13.43
N GLU A 954 7.08 -0.18 14.31
CA GLU A 954 5.83 0.07 15.01
C GLU A 954 5.07 1.26 14.43
N ILE A 955 3.77 1.07 14.21
CA ILE A 955 2.79 2.11 13.95
C ILE A 955 2.15 2.52 15.27
N TYR A 956 2.24 3.81 15.56
CA TYR A 956 1.73 4.49 16.74
C TYR A 956 0.41 5.16 16.39
N PHE A 957 -0.71 4.59 16.85
CA PHE A 957 -2.04 5.17 16.68
C PHE A 957 -2.39 6.08 17.86
N THR A 958 -2.82 7.29 17.56
CA THR A 958 -3.28 8.32 18.50
C THR A 958 -4.64 8.87 18.05
N THR A 959 -5.17 9.89 18.70
CA THR A 959 -6.44 10.53 18.30
C THR A 959 -6.36 12.05 18.32
N SER A 960 -7.07 12.69 17.38
CA SER A 960 -7.24 14.15 17.30
C SER A 960 -8.73 14.53 17.30
N GLY A 961 -9.03 15.83 17.30
CA GLY A 961 -10.39 16.33 17.35
C GLY A 961 -11.11 15.99 18.66
N ASN A 962 -12.41 15.73 18.58
CA ASN A 962 -13.27 15.55 19.77
C ASN A 962 -13.36 14.10 20.28
N ILE A 963 -12.44 13.22 19.90
CA ILE A 963 -12.41 11.82 20.35
C ILE A 963 -11.10 11.50 21.08
N ARG A 964 -11.14 10.55 22.00
CA ARG A 964 -9.97 10.02 22.70
C ARG A 964 -10.08 8.50 22.86
N ILE A 965 -8.94 7.83 22.87
CA ILE A 965 -8.85 6.40 23.13
C ILE A 965 -9.23 6.14 24.60
N LEU A 966 -10.11 5.17 24.84
CA LEU A 966 -10.54 4.72 26.16
C LEU A 966 -9.58 3.63 26.67
N SER A 967 -8.36 4.05 26.99
CA SER A 967 -7.28 3.20 27.51
C SER A 967 -6.43 3.98 28.51
N PRO A 968 -5.77 3.34 29.49
CA PRO A 968 -4.70 3.96 30.28
C PRO A 968 -3.50 4.42 29.42
N GLN A 969 -3.35 3.84 28.22
CA GLN A 969 -2.38 4.25 27.22
C GLN A 969 -3.05 5.21 26.23
N THR A 970 -2.50 6.41 26.06
CA THR A 970 -2.98 7.41 25.09
C THR A 970 -2.60 7.08 23.64
N GLU A 971 -1.76 6.08 23.45
CA GLU A 971 -1.30 5.55 22.18
C GLU A 971 -1.61 4.05 22.10
N ILE A 972 -1.85 3.55 20.89
CA ILE A 972 -2.01 2.13 20.58
C ILE A 972 -0.93 1.72 19.59
N LYS A 973 -0.16 0.68 19.92
CA LYS A 973 0.95 0.21 19.08
C LYS A 973 0.59 -1.04 18.30
N LEU A 974 1.03 -1.09 17.05
CA LEU A 974 0.88 -2.19 16.12
C LEU A 974 2.22 -2.37 15.39
N ARG A 975 2.84 -3.55 15.49
CA ARG A 975 4.11 -3.85 14.82
C ARG A 975 3.86 -4.57 13.49
N PHE A 976 4.63 -4.24 12.47
CA PHE A 976 4.50 -4.82 11.12
C PHE A 976 5.66 -5.76 10.78
N PHE A 977 5.38 -6.82 10.02
CA PHE A 977 6.37 -7.65 9.33
C PHE A 977 5.77 -8.09 7.98
N GLN A 978 6.53 -7.98 6.90
CA GLN A 978 6.08 -8.33 5.55
C GLN A 978 5.76 -9.83 5.46
N ASN A 979 4.76 -10.20 4.64
CA ASN A 979 4.29 -11.58 4.42
C ASN A 979 3.54 -12.26 5.59
N PHE A 980 3.64 -11.77 6.83
CA PHE A 980 2.97 -12.38 7.99
C PHE A 980 1.46 -12.07 8.05
N ASP A 981 0.76 -12.78 8.93
CA ASP A 981 -0.68 -12.65 9.16
C ASP A 981 -1.05 -11.19 9.51
N VAL A 982 -1.98 -10.58 8.75
CA VAL A 982 -2.35 -9.15 8.86
C VAL A 982 -2.47 -8.73 10.33
N PRO A 983 -1.60 -7.83 10.85
CA PRO A 983 -1.71 -7.35 12.21
C PRO A 983 -2.99 -6.52 12.36
N VAL A 984 -3.79 -6.87 13.37
CA VAL A 984 -5.04 -6.19 13.73
C VAL A 984 -4.96 -5.79 15.20
N LYS A 985 -5.44 -4.59 15.53
CA LYS A 985 -5.50 -4.10 16.91
C LYS A 985 -6.83 -3.41 17.19
N GLU A 986 -7.54 -3.92 18.18
CA GLU A 986 -8.82 -3.39 18.65
C GLU A 986 -8.61 -2.41 19.82
N PHE A 987 -9.39 -1.33 19.85
CA PHE A 987 -9.48 -0.40 20.96
C PHE A 987 -10.86 0.28 21.00
N LYS A 988 -11.16 0.98 22.10
CA LYS A 988 -12.39 1.76 22.25
C LYS A 988 -12.09 3.26 22.19
N ILE A 989 -13.02 4.06 21.66
CA ILE A 989 -13.00 5.52 21.65
C ILE A 989 -14.20 6.10 22.40
N VAL A 990 -14.02 7.29 22.98
CA VAL A 990 -15.07 8.11 23.61
C VAL A 990 -14.86 9.57 23.25
N GLU A 991 -15.88 10.41 23.44
CA GLU A 991 -15.75 11.85 23.26
C GLU A 991 -14.78 12.51 24.27
N ARG A 992 -14.22 13.65 23.88
CA ARG A 992 -13.46 14.55 24.79
C ARG A 992 -14.40 15.50 25.50
N ASP A 993 -15.19 16.24 24.73
CA ASP A 993 -16.19 17.18 25.24
C ASP A 993 -17.51 17.06 24.44
N PRO A 994 -18.61 16.64 25.11
CA PRO A 994 -19.95 16.63 24.51
C PRO A 994 -20.42 17.99 23.93
N GLN A 995 -19.85 19.12 24.36
CA GLN A 995 -20.26 20.47 23.97
C GLN A 995 -19.64 20.96 22.66
N VAL A 996 -18.35 20.69 22.39
CA VAL A 996 -17.59 21.25 21.25
C VAL A 996 -18.31 21.03 19.91
N GLN A 997 -18.91 19.86 19.73
CA GLN A 997 -19.64 19.50 18.52
C GLN A 997 -21.16 19.44 18.72
N ARG A 998 -21.74 20.08 19.75
CA ARG A 998 -23.14 19.88 20.18
C ARG A 998 -24.20 20.03 19.07
N PHE A 999 -23.94 20.81 18.03
CA PHE A 999 -24.86 21.00 16.88
C PHE A 999 -24.67 20.02 15.70
N MET A 1000 -23.57 19.25 15.64
CA MET A 1000 -23.33 18.24 14.59
C MET A 1000 -24.31 17.05 14.70
N ARG A 1001 -24.57 16.32 13.61
CA ARG A 1001 -25.40 15.09 13.65
C ARG A 1001 -24.75 13.92 14.42
N ARG A 1002 -23.42 13.91 14.56
CA ARG A 1002 -22.60 12.92 15.28
C ARG A 1002 -21.45 13.63 16.00
N TYR A 1003 -20.77 12.94 16.90
CA TYR A 1003 -19.42 13.31 17.31
C TYR A 1003 -18.41 12.78 16.29
N SER A 1004 -17.29 13.47 16.10
CA SER A 1004 -16.22 13.04 15.19
C SER A 1004 -14.84 13.50 15.64
N GLY A 1005 -13.84 12.78 15.17
CA GLY A 1005 -12.42 13.13 15.25
C GLY A 1005 -11.63 12.14 14.41
N GLU A 1006 -10.32 12.17 14.51
CA GLU A 1006 -9.46 11.34 13.66
C GLU A 1006 -8.68 10.34 14.50
N VAL A 1007 -8.53 9.14 13.97
CA VAL A 1007 -7.46 8.22 14.36
C VAL A 1007 -6.23 8.63 13.55
N CYS A 1008 -5.31 9.33 14.20
CA CYS A 1008 -4.02 9.71 13.61
C CYS A 1008 -3.02 8.58 13.82
N PHE A 1009 -2.08 8.40 12.90
CA PHE A 1009 -1.01 7.41 13.05
C PHE A 1009 0.34 7.92 12.57
N THR A 1010 1.40 7.41 13.19
CA THR A 1010 2.81 7.69 12.90
C THR A 1010 3.57 6.38 12.82
N VAL A 1011 4.49 6.22 11.85
CA VAL A 1011 5.35 5.03 11.74
C VAL A 1011 6.76 5.34 12.24
N GLY A 1012 7.26 4.52 13.16
CA GLY A 1012 8.53 4.76 13.88
C GLY A 1012 8.36 5.64 15.13
N SER A 1013 9.43 5.70 15.94
CA SER A 1013 9.45 6.47 17.20
C SER A 1013 9.67 7.98 17.04
N ASP A 1014 10.14 8.42 15.88
CA ASP A 1014 10.83 9.69 15.74
C ASP A 1014 9.94 10.72 15.04
N SER A 1015 9.76 11.89 15.66
CA SER A 1015 9.05 13.04 15.07
C SER A 1015 9.87 13.77 13.99
N GLY A 1016 10.69 13.02 13.24
CA GLY A 1016 11.80 13.49 12.41
C GLY A 1016 11.43 13.90 10.98
N ASN A 1017 10.47 14.81 10.84
CA ASN A 1017 10.05 15.38 9.54
C ASN A 1017 9.30 14.37 8.61
N PRO A 1018 8.77 14.78 7.43
CA PRO A 1018 7.42 14.35 7.03
C PRO A 1018 7.30 13.02 6.26
N HIS A 1019 6.03 12.65 5.98
CA HIS A 1019 5.54 11.58 5.08
C HIS A 1019 5.37 10.16 5.66
N ARG A 1020 5.59 9.96 6.97
CA ARG A 1020 5.28 8.67 7.65
C ARG A 1020 4.14 8.80 8.67
N THR A 1021 3.21 9.71 8.38
CA THR A 1021 2.04 10.02 9.19
C THR A 1021 0.79 10.09 8.33
N GLY A 1022 -0.36 9.76 8.91
CA GLY A 1022 -1.66 9.93 8.29
C GLY A 1022 -2.77 9.99 9.33
N SER A 1023 -4.01 10.19 8.88
CA SER A 1023 -5.18 10.07 9.76
C SER A 1023 -6.41 9.59 8.98
N GLN A 1024 -7.37 9.00 9.69
CA GLN A 1024 -8.68 8.63 9.15
C GLN A 1024 -9.77 9.10 10.12
N THR A 1025 -10.83 9.71 9.59
CA THR A 1025 -11.96 10.19 10.40
C THR A 1025 -12.79 9.00 10.90
N VAL A 1026 -13.17 9.04 12.17
CA VAL A 1026 -14.11 8.10 12.79
C VAL A 1026 -15.23 8.85 13.50
N TYR A 1027 -16.40 8.20 13.61
CA TYR A 1027 -17.63 8.83 14.08
C TYR A 1027 -18.20 8.13 15.31
N LEU A 1028 -18.65 8.92 16.29
CA LEU A 1028 -19.42 8.43 17.42
C LEU A 1028 -20.88 8.93 17.27
N PRO A 1029 -21.90 8.06 17.29
CA PRO A 1029 -23.28 8.51 17.37
C PRO A 1029 -23.47 9.28 18.66
N LYS A 1030 -24.26 10.36 18.61
CA LYS A 1030 -24.65 11.06 19.83
C LYS A 1030 -25.71 10.25 20.58
N PRO A 1031 -25.74 10.28 21.92
CA PRO A 1031 -26.98 10.00 22.62
C PRO A 1031 -28.05 10.96 22.08
N CYS A 1032 -29.23 10.44 21.73
CA CYS A 1032 -30.31 11.25 21.18
C CYS A 1032 -30.84 12.21 22.26
N VAL A 1033 -30.27 13.42 22.31
CA VAL A 1033 -30.68 14.49 23.23
C VAL A 1033 -32.17 14.79 23.01
N PRO A 1034 -33.07 14.43 23.95
CA PRO A 1034 -34.50 14.62 23.76
C PRO A 1034 -34.86 16.07 24.08
N LEU A 1035 -35.09 16.84 23.02
CA LEU A 1035 -35.96 18.01 22.92
C LEU A 1035 -35.82 18.64 21.52
N SER A 1036 -35.92 17.82 20.47
CA SER A 1036 -36.22 18.36 19.14
C SER A 1036 -37.60 19.02 19.15
N THR A 1037 -37.76 20.14 18.47
CA THR A 1037 -39.05 20.85 18.32
C THR A 1037 -40.17 19.94 17.79
N ASP A 1038 -39.78 19.06 16.88
CA ASP A 1038 -40.59 18.29 15.92
C ASP A 1038 -41.15 16.98 16.49
N VAL A 1039 -41.42 16.91 17.81
CA VAL A 1039 -41.96 15.70 18.47
C VAL A 1039 -43.27 15.18 17.84
N PRO A 1040 -44.27 16.03 17.50
CA PRO A 1040 -45.50 15.55 16.85
C PRO A 1040 -45.22 14.98 15.46
N LEU A 1041 -44.27 15.56 14.73
CA LEU A 1041 -43.83 15.09 13.40
C LEU A 1041 -43.13 13.73 13.48
N LYS A 1042 -42.30 13.51 14.51
CA LYS A 1042 -41.67 12.20 14.78
C LYS A 1042 -42.67 11.14 15.19
N ALA A 1043 -43.62 11.48 16.07
CA ALA A 1043 -44.69 10.57 16.46
C ALA A 1043 -45.57 10.17 15.26
N MET A 1044 -45.93 11.14 14.41
CA MET A 1044 -46.64 10.93 13.14
C MET A 1044 -45.87 10.01 12.19
N ALA A 1045 -44.58 10.26 11.97
CA ALA A 1045 -43.73 9.43 11.10
C ALA A 1045 -43.67 7.97 11.59
N LYS A 1046 -43.39 7.76 12.88
CA LYS A 1046 -43.36 6.43 13.51
C LYS A 1046 -44.67 5.68 13.41
N TYR A 1047 -45.78 6.37 13.65
CA TYR A 1047 -47.11 5.77 13.64
C TYR A 1047 -47.53 5.34 12.24
N VAL A 1048 -47.34 6.21 11.26
CA VAL A 1048 -47.71 5.98 9.86
C VAL A 1048 -46.82 4.92 9.23
N SER A 1049 -45.52 4.90 9.54
CA SER A 1049 -44.61 3.82 9.10
C SER A 1049 -45.04 2.45 9.63
N TYR A 1050 -45.49 2.38 10.89
CA TYR A 1050 -46.02 1.15 11.48
C TYR A 1050 -47.32 0.68 10.83
N GLU A 1051 -48.33 1.55 10.69
CA GLU A 1051 -49.61 1.19 10.10
C GLU A 1051 -49.47 0.82 8.60
N ILE A 1052 -48.62 1.51 7.84
CA ILE A 1052 -48.35 1.18 6.43
C ILE A 1052 -47.57 -0.15 6.31
N SER A 1053 -46.52 -0.37 7.11
CA SER A 1053 -45.79 -1.66 7.10
C SER A 1053 -46.70 -2.83 7.48
N SER A 1054 -47.65 -2.61 8.39
CA SER A 1054 -48.68 -3.59 8.79
C SER A 1054 -49.75 -3.83 7.71
N SER A 1055 -49.84 -2.97 6.69
CA SER A 1055 -50.88 -3.00 5.65
C SER A 1055 -50.41 -3.55 4.30
N GLY A 1056 -49.14 -3.96 4.19
CA GLY A 1056 -48.58 -4.66 3.03
C GLY A 1056 -48.05 -3.77 1.88
N PRO A 1057 -47.19 -4.33 1.01
CA PRO A 1057 -46.31 -3.55 0.14
C PRO A 1057 -47.01 -2.80 -1.01
N VAL A 1058 -48.13 -3.31 -1.51
CA VAL A 1058 -48.81 -2.79 -2.72
C VAL A 1058 -49.32 -1.35 -2.56
N ASN A 1059 -49.59 -0.93 -1.32
CA ASN A 1059 -50.09 0.43 -1.02
C ASN A 1059 -48.95 1.40 -0.65
N LEU A 1060 -47.78 0.88 -0.25
CA LEU A 1060 -46.61 1.66 0.14
C LEU A 1060 -45.99 2.40 -1.06
N GLU A 1061 -45.86 1.76 -2.23
CA GLU A 1061 -45.33 2.42 -3.44
C GLU A 1061 -46.12 3.68 -3.79
N LYS A 1062 -47.45 3.58 -3.91
CA LYS A 1062 -48.34 4.70 -4.26
C LYS A 1062 -48.26 5.87 -3.29
N PHE A 1063 -48.05 5.59 -2.00
CA PHE A 1063 -47.92 6.60 -0.96
C PHE A 1063 -46.58 7.34 -1.07
N LEU A 1064 -45.48 6.60 -1.22
CA LEU A 1064 -44.14 7.17 -1.36
C LEU A 1064 -44.01 7.97 -2.67
N ASP A 1065 -44.59 7.49 -3.78
CA ASP A 1065 -44.63 8.17 -5.07
C ASP A 1065 -45.22 9.59 -4.93
N ARG A 1066 -46.34 9.74 -4.21
CA ARG A 1066 -47.02 11.04 -3.99
C ARG A 1066 -46.32 11.95 -2.98
N LEU A 1067 -45.54 11.40 -2.06
CA LEU A 1067 -44.63 12.20 -1.24
C LEU A 1067 -43.47 12.76 -2.07
N SER A 1068 -43.04 12.03 -3.11
CA SER A 1068 -42.00 12.51 -4.03
C SER A 1068 -42.55 13.57 -5.00
N SER A 1069 -41.88 14.73 -5.07
CA SER A 1069 -42.16 15.74 -6.10
C SER A 1069 -41.20 15.65 -7.31
N HIS A 1070 -40.18 14.80 -7.23
CA HIS A 1070 -39.16 14.57 -8.26
C HIS A 1070 -38.82 13.07 -8.33
N PRO A 1071 -39.18 12.33 -9.40
CA PRO A 1071 -39.02 10.87 -9.45
C PRO A 1071 -37.57 10.38 -9.57
N GLY A 1072 -36.65 11.20 -10.08
CA GLY A 1072 -35.27 10.77 -10.39
C GLY A 1072 -34.44 10.30 -9.18
N LYS A 1073 -34.69 10.81 -7.97
CA LYS A 1073 -33.94 10.41 -6.75
C LYS A 1073 -34.47 9.12 -6.10
N PHE A 1074 -35.50 8.51 -6.67
CA PHE A 1074 -36.34 7.53 -5.98
C PHE A 1074 -35.95 6.07 -6.29
N ILE A 1075 -35.36 5.81 -7.46
CA ILE A 1075 -35.02 4.46 -7.95
C ILE A 1075 -34.11 3.69 -6.97
N THR A 1076 -33.12 4.37 -6.37
CA THR A 1076 -32.21 3.79 -5.37
C THR A 1076 -32.86 3.54 -4.00
N PHE A 1077 -33.94 4.25 -3.66
CA PHE A 1077 -34.72 3.99 -2.44
C PHE A 1077 -35.76 2.89 -2.63
N ARG A 1078 -36.42 2.83 -3.80
CA ARG A 1078 -37.49 1.85 -4.13
C ARG A 1078 -37.09 0.41 -3.82
N ASN A 1079 -35.83 0.04 -4.10
CA ASN A 1079 -35.29 -1.30 -3.86
C ASN A 1079 -35.00 -1.62 -2.37
N ARG A 1080 -35.33 -0.73 -1.42
CA ARG A 1080 -35.04 -0.90 0.02
C ARG A 1080 -36.26 -0.73 0.94
N VAL A 1081 -37.35 -0.07 0.51
CA VAL A 1081 -38.49 0.22 1.38
C VAL A 1081 -39.44 -0.98 1.56
N SER A 1082 -38.90 -2.08 2.09
CA SER A 1082 -39.68 -3.22 2.62
C SER A 1082 -39.73 -3.24 4.16
N ASP A 1083 -39.02 -2.29 4.78
CA ASP A 1083 -38.78 -2.20 6.22
C ASP A 1083 -39.37 -0.89 6.79
N ARG A 1084 -39.81 -0.99 8.06
CA ARG A 1084 -40.47 0.07 8.82
C ARG A 1084 -39.53 1.23 9.12
N ASP A 1085 -38.29 0.95 9.51
CA ASP A 1085 -37.33 1.99 9.90
C ASP A 1085 -36.88 2.78 8.67
N THR A 1086 -36.77 2.12 7.52
CA THR A 1086 -36.57 2.74 6.21
C THR A 1086 -37.75 3.65 5.81
N CYS A 1087 -38.99 3.27 6.12
CA CYS A 1087 -40.18 4.09 5.90
C CYS A 1087 -40.20 5.32 6.84
N GLU A 1088 -39.83 5.16 8.12
CA GLU A 1088 -39.74 6.26 9.09
C GLU A 1088 -38.70 7.30 8.63
N LEU A 1089 -37.50 6.85 8.27
CA LEU A 1089 -36.43 7.71 7.77
C LEU A 1089 -36.84 8.46 6.49
N PHE A 1090 -37.62 7.84 5.60
CA PHE A 1090 -38.16 8.51 4.41
C PHE A 1090 -39.14 9.62 4.78
N ILE A 1091 -40.11 9.35 5.67
CA ILE A 1091 -41.10 10.34 6.11
C ILE A 1091 -40.41 11.49 6.87
N LEU A 1092 -39.46 11.19 7.76
CA LEU A 1092 -38.67 12.21 8.47
C LEU A 1092 -37.85 13.08 7.51
N ASN A 1093 -37.21 12.49 6.50
CA ASN A 1093 -36.50 13.25 5.47
C ASN A 1093 -37.46 14.10 4.61
N TRP A 1094 -38.64 13.59 4.27
CA TRP A 1094 -39.68 14.38 3.58
C TRP A 1094 -40.10 15.58 4.43
N ILE A 1095 -40.28 15.39 5.75
CA ILE A 1095 -40.60 16.44 6.73
C ILE A 1095 -39.48 17.48 6.80
N GLU A 1096 -38.21 17.08 6.97
CA GLU A 1096 -37.05 17.98 7.01
C GLU A 1096 -36.94 18.87 5.75
N ASN A 1097 -37.40 18.38 4.59
CA ASN A 1097 -37.38 19.14 3.33
C ASN A 1097 -38.57 20.10 3.14
N GLN A 1098 -39.56 20.13 4.04
CA GLN A 1098 -40.68 21.07 3.95
C GLN A 1098 -40.30 22.45 4.53
N ARG A 1099 -40.17 23.48 3.67
CA ARG A 1099 -39.90 24.86 4.09
C ARG A 1099 -41.15 25.60 4.65
N VAL A 1100 -41.91 24.95 5.54
CA VAL A 1100 -43.10 25.51 6.21
C VAL A 1100 -43.15 25.07 7.68
N SER A 1101 -43.99 25.71 8.51
CA SER A 1101 -44.12 25.36 9.92
C SER A 1101 -44.72 23.96 10.14
N ASP A 1102 -44.39 23.32 11.27
CA ASP A 1102 -44.81 21.95 11.64
C ASP A 1102 -46.32 21.71 11.44
N GLN A 1103 -47.15 22.69 11.80
CA GLN A 1103 -48.61 22.63 11.62
C GLN A 1103 -49.00 22.52 10.14
N MET A 1104 -48.32 23.28 9.25
CA MET A 1104 -48.52 23.18 7.81
C MET A 1104 -47.96 21.86 7.23
N VAL A 1105 -46.87 21.34 7.79
CA VAL A 1105 -46.34 20.01 7.41
C VAL A 1105 -47.33 18.91 7.78
N ILE A 1106 -47.85 18.92 9.02
CA ILE A 1106 -48.86 17.98 9.53
C ILE A 1106 -50.13 18.06 8.68
N LEU A 1107 -50.68 19.25 8.43
CA LEU A 1107 -51.88 19.43 7.61
C LEU A 1107 -51.67 18.96 6.17
N LYS A 1108 -50.49 19.22 5.57
CA LYS A 1108 -50.14 18.74 4.23
C LYS A 1108 -50.02 17.21 4.19
N PHE A 1109 -49.41 16.61 5.20
CA PHE A 1109 -49.20 15.16 5.29
C PHE A 1109 -50.51 14.40 5.58
N LEU A 1110 -51.33 14.89 6.52
CA LEU A 1110 -52.68 14.38 6.77
C LEU A 1110 -53.56 14.50 5.52
N LYS A 1111 -53.45 15.59 4.75
CA LYS A 1111 -54.20 15.73 3.48
C LYS A 1111 -53.79 14.69 2.44
N ILE A 1112 -52.50 14.32 2.37
CA ILE A 1112 -52.02 13.23 1.52
C ILE A 1112 -52.59 11.89 2.02
N LEU A 1113 -52.47 11.60 3.33
CA LEU A 1113 -53.04 10.38 3.93
C LEU A 1113 -54.56 10.25 3.73
N HIS A 1114 -55.34 11.32 3.95
CA HIS A 1114 -56.79 11.29 3.72
C HIS A 1114 -57.16 11.01 2.25
N SER A 1115 -56.29 11.32 1.28
CA SER A 1115 -56.57 11.12 -0.15
C SER A 1115 -56.41 9.68 -0.64
N ASP A 1116 -55.76 8.81 0.14
CA ASP A 1116 -55.43 7.42 -0.25
C ASP A 1116 -55.66 6.38 0.87
N TRP A 1117 -55.64 6.80 2.14
CA TRP A 1117 -55.61 5.96 3.35
C TRP A 1117 -56.42 6.58 4.50
N GLU A 1118 -57.66 7.03 4.24
CA GLU A 1118 -58.52 7.68 5.24
C GLU A 1118 -58.56 6.99 6.64
N PRO A 1119 -58.63 5.66 6.77
CA PRO A 1119 -58.60 5.00 8.10
C PRO A 1119 -57.29 5.22 8.88
N ILE A 1120 -56.14 5.29 8.20
CA ILE A 1120 -54.86 5.61 8.85
C ILE A 1120 -54.79 7.11 9.16
N ALA A 1121 -55.30 7.96 8.28
CA ALA A 1121 -55.34 9.41 8.50
C ALA A 1121 -56.12 9.77 9.78
N LEU A 1122 -57.29 9.18 9.97
CA LEU A 1122 -58.13 9.37 11.17
C LEU A 1122 -57.43 8.92 12.45
N LYS A 1123 -56.84 7.72 12.48
CA LYS A 1123 -56.04 7.26 13.65
C LYS A 1123 -54.81 8.16 13.88
N THR A 1124 -54.18 8.65 12.81
CA THR A 1124 -52.99 9.51 12.91
C THR A 1124 -53.35 10.87 13.51
N ASP A 1125 -54.54 11.41 13.22
CA ASP A 1125 -55.08 12.60 13.87
C ASP A 1125 -55.41 12.35 15.36
N GLU A 1126 -55.92 11.17 15.73
CA GLU A 1126 -56.06 10.77 17.15
C GLU A 1126 -54.71 10.69 17.89
N VAL A 1127 -53.68 10.09 17.27
CA VAL A 1127 -52.32 10.06 17.81
C VAL A 1127 -51.77 11.48 17.97
N LEU A 1128 -51.88 12.30 16.92
CA LEU A 1128 -51.39 13.69 16.90
C LEU A 1128 -52.03 14.56 17.98
N LYS A 1129 -53.29 14.32 18.37
CA LYS A 1129 -53.92 15.04 19.49
C LYS A 1129 -53.16 14.85 20.80
N LEU A 1130 -52.62 13.66 21.08
CA LEU A 1130 -51.80 13.41 22.28
C LEU A 1130 -50.47 14.20 22.28
N TYR A 1131 -49.84 14.39 21.12
CA TYR A 1131 -48.56 15.11 21.00
C TYR A 1131 -48.72 16.61 20.68
N SER A 1132 -49.93 17.04 20.30
CA SER A 1132 -50.29 18.44 20.06
C SER A 1132 -49.97 19.33 21.26
N LEU A 1133 -49.90 20.66 21.08
CA LEU A 1133 -49.58 21.64 22.14
C LEU A 1133 -50.29 21.40 23.47
N ASN A 1134 -51.56 20.97 23.42
CA ASN A 1134 -52.40 20.74 24.59
C ASN A 1134 -52.46 19.28 25.08
N GLY A 1135 -52.02 18.30 24.28
CA GLY A 1135 -52.12 16.88 24.63
C GLY A 1135 -51.18 16.45 25.75
N VAL A 1136 -51.46 15.30 26.38
CA VAL A 1136 -50.66 14.75 27.50
C VAL A 1136 -49.19 14.54 27.16
N PHE A 1137 -48.86 14.23 25.90
CA PHE A 1137 -47.49 14.00 25.42
C PHE A 1137 -46.85 15.24 24.78
N SER A 1138 -47.44 16.43 24.89
CA SER A 1138 -46.81 17.68 24.44
C SER A 1138 -45.54 18.00 25.22
N ASN A 1139 -44.58 18.70 24.60
CA ASN A 1139 -43.34 19.13 25.28
C ASN A 1139 -43.63 19.93 26.56
N THR A 1140 -44.65 20.79 26.51
CA THR A 1140 -45.12 21.59 27.65
C THR A 1140 -45.64 20.71 28.79
N ASN A 1141 -46.45 19.69 28.48
CA ASN A 1141 -47.11 18.87 29.49
C ASN A 1141 -46.19 17.77 30.04
N ILE A 1142 -45.37 17.13 29.19
CA ILE A 1142 -44.32 16.20 29.63
C ILE A 1142 -43.31 16.90 30.54
N THR A 1143 -42.96 18.17 30.28
CA THR A 1143 -42.09 18.95 31.20
C THR A 1143 -42.74 19.21 32.56
N LYS A 1144 -44.07 19.44 32.62
CA LYS A 1144 -44.80 19.56 33.90
C LYS A 1144 -44.85 18.22 34.65
N ILE A 1145 -45.12 17.13 33.94
CA ILE A 1145 -45.18 15.77 34.48
C ILE A 1145 -43.81 15.38 35.04
N ALA A 1146 -42.71 15.58 34.29
CA ALA A 1146 -41.33 15.33 34.71
C ALA A 1146 -40.96 16.05 36.01
N LYS A 1147 -41.27 17.36 36.12
CA LYS A 1147 -41.06 18.15 37.33
C LYS A 1147 -41.86 17.63 38.54
N SER A 1148 -43.01 17.00 38.30
CA SER A 1148 -43.89 16.44 39.34
C SER A 1148 -43.49 15.03 39.79
N ILE A 1149 -42.65 14.33 39.00
CA ILE A 1149 -42.10 13.00 39.32
C ILE A 1149 -40.83 13.13 40.15
N GLY A 1150 -39.92 14.03 39.76
CA GLY A 1150 -38.64 14.23 40.45
C GLY A 1150 -37.86 12.93 40.64
N SER A 1151 -37.41 12.66 41.87
CA SER A 1151 -36.60 11.48 42.23
C SER A 1151 -37.29 10.12 42.02
N LYS A 1152 -38.60 10.08 41.76
CA LYS A 1152 -39.35 8.84 41.45
C LYS A 1152 -39.11 8.33 40.02
N TRP A 1153 -38.33 9.05 39.20
CA TRP A 1153 -38.13 8.74 37.78
C TRP A 1153 -37.57 7.34 37.52
N GLU A 1154 -36.66 6.82 38.35
CA GLU A 1154 -36.04 5.51 38.11
C GLU A 1154 -37.05 4.37 38.27
N ASN A 1155 -37.92 4.46 39.29
CA ASN A 1155 -39.03 3.53 39.48
C ASN A 1155 -40.04 3.65 38.35
N LEU A 1156 -40.31 4.87 37.87
CA LEU A 1156 -41.20 5.10 36.74
C LEU A 1156 -40.64 4.49 35.45
N ALA A 1157 -39.35 4.67 35.15
CA ALA A 1157 -38.67 4.05 34.02
C ALA A 1157 -38.88 2.53 34.01
N LYS A 1158 -38.71 1.88 35.18
CA LYS A 1158 -38.88 0.44 35.38
C LYS A 1158 -40.34 -0.01 35.29
N LYS A 1159 -41.31 0.85 35.61
CA LYS A 1159 -42.76 0.62 35.40
C LYS A 1159 -43.27 0.98 34.01
N LEU A 1160 -42.43 1.61 33.18
CA LEU A 1160 -42.69 1.97 31.79
C LEU A 1160 -41.93 1.07 30.79
N ASP A 1161 -41.27 0.01 31.29
CA ASP A 1161 -40.44 -0.95 30.56
C ASP A 1161 -39.24 -0.31 29.81
N VAL A 1162 -38.69 0.77 30.35
CA VAL A 1162 -37.44 1.38 29.86
C VAL A 1162 -36.24 0.51 30.29
N SER A 1163 -35.30 0.25 29.38
CA SER A 1163 -34.18 -0.67 29.64
C SER A 1163 -33.24 -0.17 30.76
N GLU A 1164 -32.69 -1.08 31.56
CA GLU A 1164 -31.70 -0.74 32.60
C GLU A 1164 -30.44 -0.07 32.01
N THR A 1165 -30.07 -0.36 30.76
CA THR A 1165 -29.00 0.35 30.02
C THR A 1165 -29.36 1.83 29.84
N THR A 1166 -30.55 2.13 29.32
CA THR A 1166 -31.05 3.50 29.11
C THR A 1166 -31.26 4.24 30.43
N ILE A 1167 -31.61 3.52 31.51
CA ILE A 1167 -31.68 4.06 32.87
C ILE A 1167 -30.27 4.44 33.36
N GLY A 1168 -29.28 3.57 33.17
CA GLY A 1168 -27.87 3.85 33.48
C GLY A 1168 -27.33 5.07 32.75
N GLU A 1169 -27.55 5.16 31.43
CA GLU A 1169 -27.20 6.31 30.59
C GLU A 1169 -27.88 7.60 31.08
N THR A 1170 -29.19 7.55 31.34
CA THR A 1170 -29.96 8.70 31.86
C THR A 1170 -29.38 9.17 33.20
N LYS A 1171 -28.94 8.24 34.05
CA LYS A 1171 -28.35 8.51 35.38
C LYS A 1171 -26.96 9.15 35.29
N SER A 1172 -26.16 8.80 34.27
CA SER A 1172 -24.83 9.38 34.03
C SER A 1172 -24.86 10.72 33.28
N TYR A 1173 -25.74 10.89 32.28
CA TYR A 1173 -25.77 12.12 31.47
C TYR A 1173 -26.43 13.31 32.18
N PHE A 1174 -27.46 13.07 33.02
CA PHE A 1174 -28.21 14.13 33.68
C PHE A 1174 -27.95 14.13 35.20
N LYS A 1175 -27.73 15.32 35.77
CA LYS A 1175 -27.50 15.50 37.22
C LYS A 1175 -28.79 15.70 38.01
N GLU A 1176 -29.77 16.41 37.43
CA GLU A 1176 -31.04 16.75 38.08
C GLU A 1176 -32.11 15.69 37.79
N ASP A 1177 -32.82 15.23 38.82
CA ASP A 1177 -33.86 14.20 38.67
C ASP A 1177 -35.06 14.67 37.82
N SER A 1178 -35.36 15.97 37.77
CA SER A 1178 -36.34 16.53 36.83
C SER A 1178 -35.96 16.31 35.36
N ASN A 1179 -34.66 16.36 35.06
CA ASN A 1179 -34.16 16.22 33.70
C ASN A 1179 -33.98 14.75 33.33
N ARG A 1180 -33.67 13.90 34.32
CA ARG A 1180 -33.76 12.43 34.20
C ARG A 1180 -35.19 11.97 33.93
N ALA A 1181 -36.17 12.49 34.69
CA ALA A 1181 -37.59 12.24 34.46
C ALA A 1181 -38.03 12.69 33.06
N LEU A 1182 -37.60 13.87 32.62
CA LEU A 1182 -37.88 14.40 31.29
C LEU A 1182 -37.28 13.52 30.18
N HIS A 1183 -36.01 13.13 30.31
CA HIS A 1183 -35.34 12.21 29.38
C HIS A 1183 -36.05 10.85 29.30
N THR A 1184 -36.36 10.24 30.45
CA THR A 1184 -37.09 8.96 30.53
C THR A 1184 -38.47 9.06 29.85
N LEU A 1185 -39.23 10.12 30.12
CA LEU A 1185 -40.56 10.31 29.53
C LEU A 1185 -40.50 10.60 28.03
N ASP A 1186 -39.46 11.28 27.54
CA ASP A 1186 -39.31 11.56 26.12
C ASP A 1186 -38.92 10.31 25.33
N GLN A 1187 -37.92 9.56 25.83
CA GLN A 1187 -37.55 8.24 25.29
C GLN A 1187 -38.75 7.28 25.32
N TRP A 1188 -39.52 7.26 26.40
CA TRP A 1188 -40.71 6.43 26.51
C TRP A 1188 -41.82 6.87 25.55
N ARG A 1189 -42.17 8.17 25.49
CA ARG A 1189 -43.29 8.64 24.63
C ARG A 1189 -42.99 8.52 23.13
N LEU A 1190 -41.72 8.44 22.74
CA LEU A 1190 -41.27 8.17 21.36
C LEU A 1190 -40.88 6.70 21.12
N SER A 1191 -41.06 5.84 22.13
CA SER A 1191 -40.89 4.40 21.98
C SER A 1191 -42.02 3.80 21.15
N ASP A 1192 -41.69 2.76 20.39
CA ASP A 1192 -42.60 2.08 19.48
C ASP A 1192 -43.84 1.55 20.20
N LYS A 1193 -43.66 0.95 21.37
CA LYS A 1193 -44.73 0.46 22.25
C LYS A 1193 -45.78 1.52 22.57
N VAL A 1194 -45.37 2.77 22.77
CA VAL A 1194 -46.29 3.90 23.03
C VAL A 1194 -46.95 4.37 21.75
N ILE A 1195 -46.17 4.57 20.69
CA ILE A 1195 -46.70 5.03 19.40
C ILE A 1195 -47.75 4.05 18.85
N HIS A 1196 -47.50 2.74 18.90
CA HIS A 1196 -48.43 1.70 18.45
C HIS A 1196 -49.66 1.56 19.36
N SER A 1197 -49.57 2.01 20.62
CA SER A 1197 -50.73 2.08 21.52
C SER A 1197 -51.69 3.23 21.17
N GLY A 1198 -51.22 4.23 20.41
CA GLY A 1198 -51.98 5.40 19.96
C GLY A 1198 -52.76 6.08 21.09
N ALA A 1199 -54.04 6.39 20.86
CA ALA A 1199 -54.93 7.00 21.85
C ALA A 1199 -54.94 6.28 23.23
N LYS A 1200 -54.66 4.98 23.29
CA LYS A 1200 -54.67 4.20 24.55
C LYS A 1200 -53.43 4.43 25.42
N ALA A 1201 -52.41 5.12 24.92
CA ALA A 1201 -51.10 5.28 25.55
C ALA A 1201 -51.11 6.08 26.87
N ALA A 1202 -52.08 6.96 27.10
CA ALA A 1202 -52.20 7.72 28.35
C ALA A 1202 -52.47 6.79 29.56
N LYS A 1203 -53.20 5.67 29.36
CA LYS A 1203 -53.58 4.73 30.41
C LYS A 1203 -52.37 3.98 31.02
N PRO A 1204 -51.43 3.42 30.23
CA PRO A 1204 -50.14 2.94 30.74
C PRO A 1204 -49.37 3.99 31.57
N LEU A 1205 -49.26 5.25 31.10
CA LEU A 1205 -48.55 6.29 31.84
C LEU A 1205 -49.19 6.54 33.21
N ARG A 1206 -50.51 6.74 33.26
CA ARG A 1206 -51.26 6.91 34.53
C ARG A 1206 -51.03 5.72 35.47
N SER A 1207 -51.11 4.50 34.94
CA SER A 1207 -50.98 3.26 35.72
C SER A 1207 -49.58 3.12 36.33
N ALA A 1208 -48.53 3.42 35.55
CA ALA A 1208 -47.15 3.40 36.01
C ALA A 1208 -46.86 4.51 37.03
N MET A 1209 -47.38 5.73 36.81
CA MET A 1209 -47.27 6.84 37.75
C MET A 1209 -47.98 6.56 39.07
N GLN A 1210 -49.17 5.94 39.03
CA GLN A 1210 -49.91 5.51 40.22
C GLN A 1210 -49.13 4.42 40.98
N ALA A 1211 -48.58 3.43 40.27
CA ALA A 1211 -47.71 2.40 40.85
C ALA A 1211 -46.39 2.94 41.45
N CYS A 1212 -45.97 4.15 41.05
CA CYS A 1212 -44.82 4.87 41.64
C CYS A 1212 -45.22 5.87 42.74
N GLY A 1213 -46.50 5.92 43.11
CA GLY A 1213 -47.02 6.85 44.13
C GLY A 1213 -46.88 8.32 43.73
N CYS A 1214 -47.12 8.67 42.47
CA CYS A 1214 -47.33 10.06 42.07
C CYS A 1214 -48.63 10.60 42.72
N GLY A 1215 -48.69 11.91 43.01
CA GLY A 1215 -49.85 12.52 43.67
C GLY A 1215 -51.10 12.54 42.77
N GLU A 1216 -52.29 12.49 43.38
CA GLU A 1216 -53.55 12.47 42.63
C GLU A 1216 -53.73 13.66 41.69
N ASP A 1217 -53.23 14.85 42.04
CA ASP A 1217 -53.28 16.04 41.16
C ASP A 1217 -52.63 15.79 39.78
N ILE A 1218 -51.48 15.11 39.73
CA ILE A 1218 -50.80 14.80 38.48
C ILE A 1218 -51.39 13.57 37.78
N LEU A 1219 -51.97 12.63 38.53
CA LEU A 1219 -52.74 11.52 37.94
C LEU A 1219 -54.03 12.01 37.28
N PHE A 1220 -54.72 12.97 37.91
CA PHE A 1220 -55.89 13.67 37.37
C PHE A 1220 -55.51 14.52 36.15
N PHE A 1221 -54.42 15.27 36.20
CA PHE A 1221 -53.88 16.02 35.06
C PHE A 1221 -53.59 15.12 33.85
N VAL A 1222 -52.91 13.98 34.04
CA VAL A 1222 -52.66 12.98 32.98
C VAL A 1222 -53.96 12.39 32.42
N SER A 1223 -55.01 12.27 33.25
CA SER A 1223 -56.33 11.73 32.87
C SER A 1223 -57.29 12.76 32.24
N MET A 1224 -56.91 14.03 32.23
CA MET A 1224 -57.68 15.12 31.60
C MET A 1224 -57.17 15.41 30.17
N LEU A 1225 -55.92 15.02 29.88
CA LEU A 1225 -55.19 15.39 28.67
C LEU A 1225 -54.94 14.24 27.69
N GLY A 1226 -55.47 13.05 27.98
CA GLY A 1226 -55.39 11.83 27.16
C GLY A 1226 -56.49 10.84 27.51
#